data_AF-A0A397U706-F1
#
_entry.id   AF-A0A397U706-F1
#
_cell.length_a   1.000
_cell.length_b   1.000
_cell.length_c   1.000
_cell.angle_alpha   90.00
_cell.angle_beta   90.00
_cell.angle_gamma   90.00
#
_symmetry.space_group_name_H-M   'P 1'
#
loop_
_entity.id
_entity.type
_entity.pdbx_description
1 polymer ?
#
loop_
_entity_poly.entity_id
_entity_poly.type
_entity_poly.pdbx_seq_one_letter_code
_entity_poly.pdbx_strand_id
1 'polypeptide(L)'
;MEESPSTLNRIGYNYLNGIEVEKDENMAFIYFQKSAEMGDVNGIFNVGYCYDEGIGVEKDERKAFIYYQKSAEMGSASGTYNVGCCYDEGIGVEKDERKAFIYYQKSAEMGDVDGIYNVGCRYQYGYGVEKDEHKAFTYIQKSAEMGYARGLTKIGYFYAKGIGIEKDKHKAFIYYQKSAEMGDVDGIYNVGNCYLYGVGVEKDEHKAFTYIQKSAEMGHTNAMNQLGYCYRNGIGTEIDIQKANHWFQMERNNSHEIIKSTHENFEIDNAMKKLLKDNKYQLTWFPYNEFKNIKEIGQGYFATVYRANWIKKTTNYSSIVTFALKKIRDQNYLDAYCEIGYENPSFLKCHGISRDEMGNYILVLDYAKMGSLNKNLSSVAKMKWNDKLKLLYCITSDLVVIHSHGLEHRDLHSGNILQDNLRNAYIADLGLSKMSKKYGVEHYIAPEVLLDYKEFTPAADIYSLGVIMTEISTGKQAFEGLEFDPGTPDCYVKLAKRCIDPNPKRRPTAKSVNFQVGFWNEEILSSDDDNEIKRQFLENDNTLQVIDTIKNLTLTRYNYLHGIDVEKDENMAFIYFQKSAEMGDVNGTRQVGYCYEKGIGVEMDEHKAFIYYQKSAEMGSDDGTNSVGYCYHHGIGVGKDEHKAFIYLQRWWNI
;
A
#
# COMPACT_ATOMS: atom_id res chain seq x y z
N MET A 1 -20.40 -53.46 -8.82
CA MET A 1 -21.49 -52.77 -8.08
C MET A 1 -21.55 -51.38 -8.68
N GLU A 2 -22.72 -50.94 -9.16
CA GLU A 2 -22.89 -49.55 -9.56
C GLU A 2 -22.73 -48.66 -8.32
N GLU A 3 -21.94 -47.60 -8.44
CA GLU A 3 -21.72 -46.64 -7.35
C GLU A 3 -23.01 -45.83 -7.12
N SER A 4 -23.30 -45.49 -5.85
CA SER A 4 -24.50 -44.72 -5.53
C SER A 4 -24.42 -43.28 -6.08
N PRO A 5 -25.55 -42.61 -6.34
CA PRO A 5 -25.55 -41.23 -6.83
C PRO A 5 -24.77 -40.27 -5.90
N SER A 6 -24.91 -40.44 -4.58
CA SER A 6 -24.17 -39.66 -3.58
C SER A 6 -22.66 -39.95 -3.58
N THR A 7 -22.27 -41.19 -3.88
CA THR A 7 -20.86 -41.59 -4.01
C THR A 7 -20.24 -40.93 -5.23
N LEU A 8 -20.95 -40.93 -6.36
CA LEU A 8 -20.51 -40.25 -7.58
C LEU A 8 -20.34 -38.74 -7.35
N ASN A 9 -21.28 -38.10 -6.63
CA ASN A 9 -21.14 -36.69 -6.26
C ASN A 9 -19.88 -36.45 -5.42
N ARG A 10 -19.61 -37.30 -4.44
CA ARG A 10 -18.40 -37.19 -3.60
C ARG A 10 -17.12 -37.40 -4.41
N ILE A 11 -17.11 -38.34 -5.36
CA ILE A 11 -15.96 -38.55 -6.25
C ILE A 11 -15.73 -37.29 -7.09
N GLY A 12 -16.79 -36.69 -7.64
CA GLY A 12 -16.69 -35.41 -8.35
C GLY A 12 -16.09 -34.30 -7.49
N TYR A 13 -16.51 -34.20 -6.22
CA TYR A 13 -15.96 -33.26 -5.25
C TYR A 13 -14.47 -33.51 -4.95
N ASN A 14 -14.07 -34.78 -4.84
CA ASN A 14 -12.67 -35.15 -4.61
C ASN A 14 -11.78 -34.73 -5.79
N TYR A 15 -12.23 -34.95 -7.02
CA TYR A 15 -11.52 -34.48 -8.22
C TYR A 15 -11.47 -32.95 -8.30
N LEU A 16 -12.53 -32.25 -7.90
CA LEU A 16 -12.55 -30.79 -7.90
C LEU A 16 -11.51 -30.18 -6.94
N ASN A 17 -11.31 -30.81 -5.78
CA ASN A 17 -10.47 -30.28 -4.70
C ASN A 17 -9.10 -30.96 -4.57
N GLY A 18 -8.82 -32.00 -5.36
CA GLY A 18 -7.60 -32.79 -5.24
C GLY A 18 -7.50 -33.59 -3.93
N ILE A 19 -8.64 -34.04 -3.40
CA ILE A 19 -8.69 -34.81 -2.15
C ILE A 19 -8.52 -36.29 -2.50
N GLU A 20 -7.41 -36.89 -2.06
CA GLU A 20 -7.05 -38.30 -2.33
C GLU A 20 -6.78 -38.65 -3.81
N VAL A 21 -7.03 -37.71 -4.73
CA VAL A 21 -6.79 -37.81 -6.18
C VAL A 21 -6.16 -36.52 -6.69
N GLU A 22 -5.52 -36.54 -7.86
CA GLU A 22 -5.07 -35.31 -8.52
C GLU A 22 -6.27 -34.44 -8.93
N LYS A 23 -6.15 -33.12 -8.79
CA LYS A 23 -7.21 -32.19 -9.16
C LYS A 23 -7.49 -32.29 -10.66
N ASP A 24 -8.72 -32.59 -11.04
CA ASP A 24 -9.16 -32.69 -12.44
C ASP A 24 -10.62 -32.19 -12.58
N GLU A 25 -10.77 -31.01 -13.15
CA GLU A 25 -12.07 -30.34 -13.28
C GLU A 25 -12.98 -31.03 -14.30
N ASN A 26 -12.42 -31.63 -15.36
CA ASN A 26 -13.20 -32.37 -16.35
C ASN A 26 -13.79 -33.64 -15.73
N MET A 27 -12.97 -34.36 -14.95
CA MET A 27 -13.45 -35.54 -14.22
C MET A 27 -14.47 -35.16 -13.15
N ALA A 28 -14.27 -34.05 -12.44
CA ALA A 28 -15.25 -33.53 -11.49
C ALA A 28 -16.62 -33.34 -12.15
N PHE A 29 -16.66 -32.63 -13.29
CA PHE A 29 -17.88 -32.40 -14.06
C PHE A 29 -18.56 -33.70 -14.50
N ILE A 30 -17.79 -34.66 -15.05
CA ILE A 30 -18.32 -35.96 -15.49
C ILE A 30 -19.00 -36.71 -14.33
N TYR A 31 -18.39 -36.74 -13.15
CA TYR A 31 -18.95 -37.43 -11.99
C TYR A 31 -20.17 -36.72 -11.40
N PHE A 32 -20.16 -35.38 -11.36
CA PHE A 32 -21.36 -34.61 -11.00
C PHE A 32 -22.51 -34.86 -11.99
N GLN A 33 -22.22 -34.94 -13.29
CA GLN A 33 -23.23 -35.23 -14.29
C GLN A 33 -23.83 -36.63 -14.12
N LYS A 34 -23.00 -37.66 -13.93
CA LYS A 34 -23.50 -39.03 -13.64
C LYS A 34 -24.36 -39.07 -12.38
N SER A 35 -23.96 -38.36 -11.34
CA SER A 35 -24.73 -38.23 -10.10
C SER A 35 -26.09 -37.56 -10.34
N ALA A 36 -26.10 -36.46 -11.11
CA ALA A 36 -27.30 -35.72 -11.48
C ALA A 36 -28.28 -36.55 -12.34
N GLU A 37 -27.75 -37.33 -13.29
CA GLU A 37 -28.53 -38.23 -14.16
C GLU A 37 -29.24 -39.33 -13.36
N MET A 38 -28.67 -39.73 -12.22
CA MET A 38 -29.31 -40.66 -11.28
C MET A 38 -30.24 -39.99 -10.26
N GLY A 39 -30.47 -38.67 -10.39
CA GLY A 39 -31.43 -37.92 -9.57
C GLY A 39 -30.87 -37.41 -8.23
N ASP A 40 -29.55 -37.38 -8.04
CA ASP A 40 -28.96 -36.80 -6.83
C ASP A 40 -29.10 -35.26 -6.83
N VAL A 41 -29.72 -34.71 -5.79
CA VAL A 41 -29.97 -33.27 -5.66
C VAL A 41 -28.68 -32.46 -5.60
N ASN A 42 -27.62 -32.99 -4.98
CA ASN A 42 -26.32 -32.33 -4.88
C ASN A 42 -25.55 -32.46 -6.20
N GLY A 43 -25.66 -33.58 -6.89
CA GLY A 43 -25.16 -33.75 -8.26
C GLY A 43 -25.78 -32.72 -9.21
N ILE A 44 -27.11 -32.56 -9.19
CA ILE A 44 -27.81 -31.56 -10.01
C ILE A 44 -27.34 -30.14 -9.67
N PHE A 45 -27.19 -29.83 -8.39
CA PHE A 45 -26.64 -28.56 -7.91
C PHE A 45 -25.22 -28.30 -8.44
N ASN A 46 -24.32 -29.29 -8.29
CA ASN A 46 -22.92 -29.17 -8.68
C ASN A 46 -22.74 -29.08 -10.21
N VAL A 47 -23.63 -29.70 -11.01
CA VAL A 47 -23.65 -29.47 -12.46
C VAL A 47 -24.01 -28.01 -12.77
N GLY A 48 -24.97 -27.42 -12.03
CA GLY A 48 -25.26 -25.99 -12.13
C GLY A 48 -24.04 -25.13 -11.82
N TYR A 49 -23.34 -25.45 -10.72
CA TYR A 49 -22.10 -24.78 -10.32
C TYR A 49 -20.98 -24.89 -11.36
N CYS A 50 -20.81 -26.06 -11.99
CA CYS A 50 -19.85 -26.23 -13.06
C CYS A 50 -20.14 -25.34 -14.27
N TYR A 51 -21.41 -25.18 -14.66
CA TYR A 51 -21.78 -24.26 -15.75
C TYR A 51 -21.62 -22.80 -15.37
N ASP A 52 -21.80 -22.45 -14.09
CA ASP A 52 -21.66 -21.08 -13.59
C ASP A 52 -20.19 -20.62 -13.59
N GLU A 53 -19.30 -21.47 -13.08
CA GLU A 53 -17.89 -21.17 -12.92
C GLU A 53 -17.02 -21.63 -14.11
N GLY A 54 -17.57 -22.42 -15.04
CA GLY A 54 -16.82 -23.00 -16.15
C GLY A 54 -15.87 -24.13 -15.74
N ILE A 55 -16.22 -24.89 -14.70
CA ILE A 55 -15.40 -25.97 -14.13
C ILE A 55 -15.60 -27.25 -14.96
N GLY A 56 -14.60 -27.64 -15.75
CA GLY A 56 -14.63 -28.85 -16.57
C GLY A 56 -15.61 -28.82 -17.75
N VAL A 57 -16.26 -27.67 -17.97
CA VAL A 57 -17.23 -27.41 -19.04
C VAL A 57 -17.20 -25.92 -19.40
N GLU A 58 -17.56 -25.58 -20.63
CA GLU A 58 -17.70 -24.17 -21.02
C GLU A 58 -18.78 -23.47 -20.15
N LYS A 59 -18.44 -22.29 -19.63
CA LYS A 59 -19.35 -21.47 -18.83
C LYS A 59 -20.63 -21.17 -19.62
N ASP A 60 -21.79 -21.45 -19.01
CA ASP A 60 -23.12 -21.27 -19.61
C ASP A 60 -24.12 -20.89 -18.51
N GLU A 61 -24.27 -19.60 -18.28
CA GLU A 61 -25.11 -19.04 -17.21
C GLU A 61 -26.57 -19.48 -17.32
N ARG A 62 -27.08 -19.67 -18.54
CA ARG A 62 -28.46 -20.11 -18.75
C ARG A 62 -28.65 -21.56 -18.32
N LYS A 63 -27.67 -22.44 -18.61
CA LYS A 63 -27.69 -23.81 -18.07
C LYS A 63 -27.52 -23.81 -16.56
N ALA A 64 -26.62 -23.00 -16.00
CA ALA A 64 -26.45 -22.87 -14.55
C ALA A 64 -27.80 -22.57 -13.86
N PHE A 65 -28.51 -21.52 -14.33
CA PHE A 65 -29.84 -21.17 -13.83
C PHE A 65 -30.83 -22.34 -13.89
N ILE A 66 -30.89 -23.06 -15.02
CA ILE A 66 -31.80 -24.21 -15.19
C ILE A 66 -31.48 -25.32 -14.19
N TYR A 67 -30.20 -25.65 -13.98
CA TYR A 67 -29.80 -26.69 -13.03
C TYR A 67 -30.03 -26.28 -11.57
N TYR A 68 -29.75 -25.04 -11.20
CA TYR A 68 -30.09 -24.52 -9.87
C TYR A 68 -31.61 -24.54 -9.64
N GLN A 69 -32.41 -24.19 -10.64
CA GLN A 69 -33.87 -24.27 -10.55
C GLN A 69 -34.36 -25.71 -10.35
N LYS A 70 -33.82 -26.68 -11.11
CA LYS A 70 -34.14 -28.10 -10.91
C LYS A 70 -33.77 -28.57 -9.50
N SER A 71 -32.60 -28.19 -8.99
CA SER A 71 -32.17 -28.52 -7.63
C SER A 71 -33.11 -27.91 -6.58
N ALA A 72 -33.53 -26.66 -6.77
CA ALA A 72 -34.49 -25.98 -5.90
C ALA A 72 -35.87 -26.67 -5.90
N GLU A 73 -36.37 -27.07 -7.07
CA GLU A 73 -37.64 -27.80 -7.23
C GLU A 73 -37.62 -29.17 -6.55
N MET A 74 -36.43 -29.77 -6.40
CA MET A 74 -36.22 -31.02 -5.65
C MET A 74 -35.98 -30.79 -4.14
N GLY A 75 -36.16 -29.57 -3.64
CA GLY A 75 -36.06 -29.24 -2.22
C GLY A 75 -34.65 -28.92 -1.73
N SER A 76 -33.69 -28.63 -2.64
CA SER A 76 -32.36 -28.16 -2.24
C SER A 76 -32.41 -26.74 -1.69
N ALA A 77 -31.95 -26.56 -0.44
CA ALA A 77 -31.84 -25.24 0.17
C ALA A 77 -30.78 -24.37 -0.56
N SER A 78 -29.63 -24.96 -0.90
CA SER A 78 -28.54 -24.32 -1.65
C SER A 78 -28.89 -24.09 -3.13
N GLY A 79 -29.64 -25.00 -3.76
CA GLY A 79 -30.20 -24.77 -5.09
C GLY A 79 -31.17 -23.59 -5.09
N THR A 80 -32.05 -23.53 -4.10
CA THR A 80 -33.01 -22.42 -3.92
C THR A 80 -32.31 -21.09 -3.65
N TYR A 81 -31.23 -21.11 -2.85
CA TYR A 81 -30.37 -19.94 -2.63
C TYR A 81 -29.78 -19.43 -3.94
N ASN A 82 -29.19 -20.31 -4.75
CA ASN A 82 -28.53 -19.90 -6.00
C ASN A 82 -29.51 -19.45 -7.09
N VAL A 83 -30.76 -19.94 -7.12
CA VAL A 83 -31.81 -19.32 -7.94
C VAL A 83 -32.06 -17.87 -7.50
N GLY A 84 -31.99 -17.59 -6.19
CA GLY A 84 -32.03 -16.23 -5.66
C GLY A 84 -30.87 -15.38 -6.17
N CYS A 85 -29.64 -15.91 -6.18
CA CYS A 85 -28.46 -15.24 -6.74
C CYS A 85 -28.60 -14.96 -8.23
N CYS A 86 -29.10 -15.92 -9.01
CA CYS A 86 -29.34 -15.72 -10.43
C CYS A 86 -30.29 -14.54 -10.71
N TYR A 87 -31.37 -14.41 -9.94
CA TYR A 87 -32.27 -13.25 -10.05
C TYR A 87 -31.64 -11.95 -9.53
N ASP A 88 -30.74 -12.00 -8.54
CA ASP A 88 -30.10 -10.79 -8.01
C ASP A 88 -29.05 -10.21 -8.97
N GLU A 89 -28.26 -11.08 -9.58
CA GLU A 89 -27.13 -10.71 -10.41
C GLU A 89 -27.45 -10.74 -11.92
N GLY A 90 -28.55 -11.39 -12.30
CA GLY A 90 -28.94 -11.56 -13.70
C GLY A 90 -28.23 -12.72 -14.42
N ILE A 91 -27.77 -13.72 -13.67
CA ILE A 91 -27.04 -14.89 -14.20
C ILE A 91 -28.04 -15.82 -14.91
N GLY A 92 -27.99 -15.86 -16.24
CA GLY A 92 -28.83 -16.75 -17.06
C GLY A 92 -30.33 -16.42 -17.09
N VAL A 93 -30.76 -15.39 -16.36
CA VAL A 93 -32.14 -14.91 -16.24
C VAL A 93 -32.16 -13.39 -16.08
N GLU A 94 -33.25 -12.72 -16.46
CA GLU A 94 -33.41 -11.29 -16.22
C GLU A 94 -33.39 -10.97 -14.72
N LYS A 95 -32.60 -9.97 -14.33
CA LYS A 95 -32.49 -9.50 -12.95
C LYS A 95 -33.84 -9.06 -12.38
N ASP A 96 -34.20 -9.57 -11.22
CA ASP A 96 -35.46 -9.30 -10.52
C ASP A 96 -35.25 -9.37 -9.00
N GLU A 97 -35.06 -8.21 -8.37
CA GLU A 97 -34.77 -8.11 -6.93
C GLU A 97 -35.89 -8.71 -6.05
N ARG A 98 -37.15 -8.61 -6.50
CA ARG A 98 -38.29 -9.11 -5.74
C ARG A 98 -38.34 -10.64 -5.79
N LYS A 99 -38.10 -11.24 -6.95
CA LYS A 99 -37.95 -12.70 -7.04
C LYS A 99 -36.75 -13.19 -6.23
N ALA A 100 -35.61 -12.51 -6.33
CA ALA A 100 -34.43 -12.85 -5.56
C ALA A 100 -34.73 -12.87 -4.04
N PHE A 101 -35.41 -11.84 -3.52
CA PHE A 101 -35.85 -11.82 -2.12
C PHE A 101 -36.75 -13.01 -1.76
N ILE A 102 -37.73 -13.35 -2.60
CA ILE A 102 -38.62 -14.50 -2.36
C ILE A 102 -37.83 -15.82 -2.31
N TYR A 103 -36.86 -16.03 -3.21
CA TYR A 103 -36.05 -17.24 -3.22
C TYR A 103 -35.09 -17.32 -2.02
N TYR A 104 -34.46 -16.21 -1.63
CA TYR A 104 -33.68 -16.16 -0.39
C TYR A 104 -34.53 -16.44 0.84
N GLN A 105 -35.76 -15.94 0.89
CA GLN A 105 -36.69 -16.24 1.98
C GLN A 105 -37.04 -17.74 2.04
N LYS A 106 -37.36 -18.36 0.90
CA LYS A 106 -37.61 -19.81 0.83
C LYS A 106 -36.39 -20.61 1.30
N SER A 107 -35.20 -20.24 0.84
CA SER A 107 -33.95 -20.87 1.26
C SER A 107 -33.72 -20.73 2.78
N ALA A 108 -33.98 -19.54 3.34
CA ALA A 108 -33.90 -19.28 4.77
C ALA A 108 -34.91 -20.10 5.60
N GLU A 109 -36.12 -20.32 5.08
CA GLU A 109 -37.15 -21.17 5.69
C GLU A 109 -36.75 -22.64 5.69
N MET A 110 -35.93 -23.08 4.72
CA MET A 110 -35.30 -24.40 4.70
C MET A 110 -34.06 -24.52 5.60
N GLY A 111 -33.68 -23.45 6.30
CA GLY A 111 -32.55 -23.44 7.23
C GLY A 111 -31.19 -23.21 6.58
N ASP A 112 -31.15 -22.76 5.32
CA ASP A 112 -29.90 -22.37 4.66
C ASP A 112 -29.36 -21.07 5.26
N VAL A 113 -28.09 -21.10 5.68
CA VAL A 113 -27.49 -20.00 6.44
C VAL A 113 -27.17 -18.78 5.56
N ASP A 114 -26.82 -19.00 4.29
CA ASP A 114 -26.61 -17.96 3.30
C ASP A 114 -27.94 -17.30 2.91
N GLY A 115 -29.00 -18.10 2.76
CA GLY A 115 -30.38 -17.62 2.62
C GLY A 115 -30.81 -16.72 3.78
N ILE A 116 -30.63 -17.17 5.03
CA ILE A 116 -30.96 -16.39 6.24
C ILE A 116 -30.18 -15.06 6.25
N TYR A 117 -28.87 -15.11 5.98
CA TYR A 117 -28.02 -13.92 5.93
C TYR A 117 -28.51 -12.92 4.86
N ASN A 118 -28.79 -13.41 3.66
CA ASN A 118 -29.21 -12.56 2.54
C ASN A 118 -30.58 -11.94 2.77
N VAL A 119 -31.54 -12.65 3.38
CA VAL A 119 -32.82 -12.03 3.81
C VAL A 119 -32.56 -10.86 4.76
N GLY A 120 -31.64 -11.00 5.71
CA GLY A 120 -31.24 -9.91 6.61
C GLY A 120 -30.67 -8.72 5.84
N CYS A 121 -29.79 -8.95 4.87
CA CYS A 121 -29.25 -7.91 4.00
C CYS A 121 -30.34 -7.22 3.16
N ARG A 122 -31.30 -7.97 2.61
CA ARG A 122 -32.41 -7.40 1.83
C ARG A 122 -33.27 -6.46 2.65
N TYR A 123 -33.61 -6.83 3.89
CA TYR A 123 -34.31 -5.93 4.82
C TYR A 123 -33.47 -4.70 5.20
N GLN A 124 -32.14 -4.84 5.33
CA GLN A 124 -31.27 -3.71 5.67
C GLN A 124 -31.28 -2.63 4.58
N TYR A 125 -31.24 -3.01 3.31
CA TYR A 125 -31.09 -2.07 2.19
C TYR A 125 -32.40 -1.77 1.45
N GLY A 126 -33.45 -2.58 1.66
CA GLY A 126 -34.74 -2.46 0.98
C GLY A 126 -34.74 -2.99 -0.47
N TYR A 127 -33.93 -4.02 -0.76
CA TYR A 127 -33.86 -4.63 -2.09
C TYR A 127 -34.95 -5.70 -2.24
N GLY A 128 -35.88 -5.48 -3.17
CA GLY A 128 -37.03 -6.37 -3.38
C GLY A 128 -38.06 -6.43 -2.23
N VAL A 129 -37.82 -5.73 -1.13
CA VAL A 129 -38.66 -5.67 0.08
C VAL A 129 -38.56 -4.28 0.73
N GLU A 130 -39.56 -3.86 1.50
CA GLU A 130 -39.47 -2.62 2.28
C GLU A 130 -38.34 -2.71 3.31
N LYS A 131 -37.55 -1.63 3.44
CA LYS A 131 -36.44 -1.54 4.38
C LYS A 131 -36.96 -1.66 5.83
N ASP A 132 -36.39 -2.57 6.61
CA ASP A 132 -36.74 -2.83 8.00
C ASP A 132 -35.50 -3.24 8.80
N GLU A 133 -34.92 -2.30 9.56
CA GLU A 133 -33.66 -2.55 10.28
C GLU A 133 -33.83 -3.55 11.43
N HIS A 134 -35.00 -3.64 12.06
CA HIS A 134 -35.26 -4.60 13.14
C HIS A 134 -35.35 -6.04 12.61
N LYS A 135 -36.03 -6.24 11.48
CA LYS A 135 -36.01 -7.55 10.79
C LYS A 135 -34.61 -7.88 10.29
N ALA A 136 -33.90 -6.91 9.72
CA ALA A 136 -32.52 -7.11 9.32
C ALA A 136 -31.67 -7.64 10.49
N PHE A 137 -31.74 -6.97 11.65
CA PHE A 137 -31.03 -7.41 12.86
C PHE A 137 -31.41 -8.83 13.27
N THR A 138 -32.71 -9.15 13.28
CA THR A 138 -33.21 -10.47 13.68
C THR A 138 -32.66 -11.60 12.79
N TYR A 139 -32.70 -11.42 11.46
CA TYR A 139 -32.18 -12.42 10.52
C TYR A 139 -30.66 -12.55 10.56
N ILE A 140 -29.93 -11.43 10.65
CA ILE A 140 -28.46 -11.45 10.77
C ILE A 140 -28.03 -12.10 12.09
N GLN A 141 -28.74 -11.83 13.20
CA GLN A 141 -28.50 -12.48 14.48
C GLN A 141 -28.70 -14.01 14.37
N LYS A 142 -29.80 -14.45 13.74
CA LYS A 142 -30.06 -15.89 13.52
C LYS A 142 -28.94 -16.55 12.71
N SER A 143 -28.46 -15.91 11.65
CA SER A 143 -27.33 -16.41 10.86
C SER A 143 -26.04 -16.51 11.69
N ALA A 144 -25.76 -15.50 12.51
CA ALA A 144 -24.61 -15.49 13.41
C ALA A 144 -24.68 -16.59 14.49
N GLU A 145 -25.87 -16.85 15.05
CA GLU A 145 -26.13 -17.91 16.03
C GLU A 145 -25.96 -19.32 15.43
N MET A 146 -26.14 -19.46 14.12
CA MET A 146 -25.84 -20.69 13.37
C MET A 146 -24.35 -20.84 13.02
N GLY A 147 -23.48 -19.96 13.53
CA GLY A 147 -22.03 -20.03 13.31
C GLY A 147 -21.58 -19.51 11.95
N TYR A 148 -22.38 -18.69 11.26
CA TYR A 148 -21.95 -18.10 10.00
C TYR A 148 -20.99 -16.94 10.24
N ALA A 149 -19.75 -17.07 9.77
CA ALA A 149 -18.69 -16.10 10.07
C ALA A 149 -19.00 -14.70 9.52
N ARG A 150 -19.47 -14.58 8.27
CA ARG A 150 -19.95 -13.30 7.71
C ARG A 150 -21.15 -12.74 8.50
N GLY A 151 -22.01 -13.62 9.02
CA GLY A 151 -23.09 -13.26 9.94
C GLY A 151 -22.56 -12.65 11.24
N LEU A 152 -21.53 -13.25 11.85
CA LEU A 152 -20.83 -12.73 13.03
C LEU A 152 -20.18 -11.35 12.76
N THR A 153 -19.55 -11.17 11.61
CA THR A 153 -19.02 -9.86 11.21
C THR A 153 -20.15 -8.83 11.05
N LYS A 154 -21.25 -9.21 10.40
CA LYS A 154 -22.38 -8.30 10.14
C LYS A 154 -23.13 -7.90 11.42
N ILE A 155 -23.34 -8.84 12.35
CA ILE A 155 -23.96 -8.53 13.64
C ILE A 155 -23.05 -7.61 14.47
N GLY A 156 -21.72 -7.81 14.42
CA GLY A 156 -20.76 -6.89 15.01
C GLY A 156 -20.90 -5.46 14.44
N TYR A 157 -21.07 -5.35 13.13
CA TYR A 157 -21.34 -4.07 12.46
C TYR A 157 -22.67 -3.43 12.91
N PHE A 158 -23.74 -4.21 13.08
CA PHE A 158 -25.02 -3.70 13.57
C PHE A 158 -24.92 -3.15 14.98
N TYR A 159 -24.22 -3.83 15.89
CA TYR A 159 -23.93 -3.30 17.22
C TYR A 159 -23.04 -2.05 17.18
N ALA A 160 -22.04 -1.99 16.29
CA ALA A 160 -21.15 -0.83 16.18
C ALA A 160 -21.88 0.43 15.67
N LYS A 161 -22.91 0.27 14.81
CA LYS A 161 -23.66 1.37 14.19
C LYS A 161 -25.04 1.63 14.81
N GLY A 162 -25.59 0.69 15.56
CA GLY A 162 -26.95 0.76 16.11
C GLY A 162 -28.04 0.51 15.05
N ILE A 163 -27.85 -0.47 14.16
CA ILE A 163 -28.81 -0.80 13.09
C ILE A 163 -29.79 -1.84 13.63
N GLY A 164 -31.05 -1.44 13.81
CA GLY A 164 -32.10 -2.32 14.34
C GLY A 164 -31.93 -2.73 15.82
N ILE A 165 -30.90 -2.22 16.50
CA ILE A 165 -30.55 -2.51 17.89
C ILE A 165 -29.85 -1.30 18.52
N GLU A 166 -29.83 -1.21 19.85
CA GLU A 166 -29.01 -0.21 20.54
C GLU A 166 -27.51 -0.43 20.28
N LYS A 167 -26.79 0.68 20.10
CA LYS A 167 -25.36 0.67 19.80
C LYS A 167 -24.54 0.16 21.00
N ASP A 168 -23.73 -0.86 20.78
CA ASP A 168 -22.84 -1.43 21.79
C ASP A 168 -21.47 -1.78 21.16
N LYS A 169 -20.48 -0.93 21.41
CA LYS A 169 -19.14 -1.11 20.82
C LYS A 169 -18.42 -2.35 21.38
N HIS A 170 -18.67 -2.72 22.64
CA HIS A 170 -18.00 -3.85 23.27
C HIS A 170 -18.54 -5.18 22.72
N LYS A 171 -19.87 -5.30 22.57
CA LYS A 171 -20.46 -6.43 21.85
C LYS A 171 -19.97 -6.51 20.41
N ALA A 172 -19.88 -5.38 19.71
CA ALA A 172 -19.35 -5.35 18.34
C ALA A 172 -17.95 -6.00 18.27
N PHE A 173 -17.04 -5.60 19.17
CA PHE A 173 -15.71 -6.18 19.28
C PHE A 173 -15.74 -7.69 19.54
N ILE A 174 -16.57 -8.17 20.48
CA ILE A 174 -16.71 -9.61 20.77
C ILE A 174 -17.16 -10.39 19.53
N TYR A 175 -18.14 -9.88 18.77
CA TYR A 175 -18.61 -10.56 17.55
C TYR A 175 -17.56 -10.55 16.44
N TYR A 176 -16.82 -9.45 16.27
CA TYR A 176 -15.68 -9.42 15.33
C TYR A 176 -14.58 -10.41 15.72
N GLN A 177 -14.27 -10.57 17.02
CA GLN A 177 -13.32 -11.58 17.49
C GLN A 177 -13.77 -13.00 17.16
N LYS A 178 -15.03 -13.35 17.46
CA LYS A 178 -15.59 -14.67 17.11
C LYS A 178 -15.51 -14.94 15.61
N SER A 179 -15.81 -13.92 14.79
CA SER A 179 -15.69 -14.03 13.34
C SER A 179 -14.24 -14.26 12.90
N ALA A 180 -13.30 -13.51 13.48
CA ALA A 180 -11.87 -13.64 13.21
C ALA A 180 -11.30 -15.01 13.62
N GLU A 181 -11.79 -15.59 14.72
CA GLU A 181 -11.44 -16.94 15.19
C GLU A 181 -11.90 -18.02 14.20
N MET A 182 -12.98 -17.77 13.44
CA MET A 182 -13.45 -18.63 12.36
C MET A 182 -12.73 -18.39 11.02
N GLY A 183 -11.73 -17.51 10.99
CA GLY A 183 -10.95 -17.21 9.79
C GLY A 183 -11.62 -16.23 8.82
N ASP A 184 -12.69 -15.55 9.22
CA ASP A 184 -13.32 -14.53 8.38
C ASP A 184 -12.42 -13.31 8.23
N VAL A 185 -12.08 -13.02 6.98
CA VAL A 185 -11.10 -11.99 6.62
C VAL A 185 -11.57 -10.58 7.03
N ASP A 186 -12.86 -10.28 6.85
CA ASP A 186 -13.48 -9.02 7.29
C ASP A 186 -13.53 -8.94 8.83
N GLY A 187 -13.81 -10.04 9.52
CA GLY A 187 -13.74 -10.15 10.98
C GLY A 187 -12.36 -9.82 11.51
N ILE A 188 -11.30 -10.43 10.96
CA ILE A 188 -9.90 -10.17 11.30
C ILE A 188 -9.57 -8.68 11.11
N TYR A 189 -9.95 -8.10 9.97
CA TYR A 189 -9.75 -6.67 9.71
C TYR A 189 -10.45 -5.77 10.73
N ASN A 190 -11.70 -6.08 11.07
CA ASN A 190 -12.48 -5.29 12.02
C ASN A 190 -11.94 -5.38 13.44
N VAL A 191 -11.38 -6.52 13.86
CA VAL A 191 -10.64 -6.63 15.13
C VAL A 191 -9.42 -5.71 15.12
N GLY A 192 -8.66 -5.70 14.03
CA GLY A 192 -7.53 -4.77 13.85
C GLY A 192 -7.95 -3.30 13.99
N ASN A 193 -9.06 -2.91 13.34
CA ASN A 193 -9.62 -1.57 13.49
C ASN A 193 -10.10 -1.26 14.92
N CYS A 194 -10.66 -2.23 15.63
CA CYS A 194 -11.08 -2.04 17.02
C CYS A 194 -9.90 -1.70 17.91
N TYR A 195 -8.78 -2.42 17.78
CA TYR A 195 -7.55 -2.08 18.48
C TYR A 195 -6.92 -0.76 18.01
N LEU A 196 -6.99 -0.46 16.71
CA LEU A 196 -6.41 0.78 16.15
C LEU A 196 -7.10 2.04 16.69
N TYR A 197 -8.43 2.00 16.81
CA TYR A 197 -9.24 3.16 17.17
C TYR A 197 -9.84 3.10 18.59
N GLY A 198 -9.54 2.04 19.37
CA GLY A 198 -10.11 1.84 20.71
C GLY A 198 -11.64 1.64 20.70
N VAL A 199 -12.16 0.89 19.73
CA VAL A 199 -13.61 0.65 19.60
C VAL A 199 -13.99 -0.61 20.34
N GLY A 200 -14.58 -0.47 21.53
CA GLY A 200 -15.06 -1.60 22.33
C GLY A 200 -13.96 -2.35 23.08
N VAL A 201 -12.70 -1.96 22.87
CA VAL A 201 -11.48 -2.47 23.51
C VAL A 201 -10.51 -1.30 23.69
N GLU A 202 -9.56 -1.43 24.61
CA GLU A 202 -8.47 -0.46 24.75
C GLU A 202 -7.63 -0.39 23.46
N LYS A 203 -7.15 0.82 23.13
CA LYS A 203 -6.34 1.04 21.93
C LYS A 203 -4.99 0.33 22.09
N ASP A 204 -4.59 -0.47 21.10
CA ASP A 204 -3.33 -1.21 21.07
C ASP A 204 -2.79 -1.27 19.64
N GLU A 205 -1.80 -0.43 19.32
CA GLU A 205 -1.30 -0.30 17.96
C GLU A 205 -0.57 -1.57 17.48
N HIS A 206 0.12 -2.29 18.38
CA HIS A 206 0.82 -3.53 18.02
C HIS A 206 -0.17 -4.65 17.68
N LYS A 207 -1.20 -4.86 18.50
CA LYS A 207 -2.26 -5.81 18.15
C LYS A 207 -2.98 -5.40 16.88
N ALA A 208 -3.28 -4.10 16.72
CA ALA A 208 -3.90 -3.60 15.49
C ALA A 208 -3.07 -3.98 14.25
N PHE A 209 -1.77 -3.72 14.29
CA PHE A 209 -0.84 -4.08 13.22
C PHE A 209 -0.87 -5.58 12.91
N THR A 210 -0.78 -6.46 13.92
CA THR A 210 -0.81 -7.91 13.71
C THR A 210 -2.08 -8.38 13.01
N TYR A 211 -3.26 -7.90 13.44
CA TYR A 211 -4.53 -8.28 12.81
C TYR A 211 -4.69 -7.70 11.41
N ILE A 212 -4.30 -6.42 11.21
CA ILE A 212 -4.33 -5.78 9.89
C ILE A 212 -3.39 -6.51 8.92
N GLN A 213 -2.19 -6.86 9.37
CA GLN A 213 -1.23 -7.63 8.58
C GLN A 213 -1.80 -8.98 8.15
N LYS A 214 -2.33 -9.75 9.11
CA LYS A 214 -2.96 -11.05 8.82
C LYS A 214 -4.08 -10.93 7.80
N SER A 215 -4.96 -9.93 7.93
CA SER A 215 -6.06 -9.71 6.99
C SER A 215 -5.58 -9.30 5.59
N ALA A 216 -4.53 -8.47 5.51
CA ALA A 216 -3.93 -8.07 4.24
C ALA A 216 -3.27 -9.25 3.50
N GLU A 217 -2.54 -10.10 4.23
CA GLU A 217 -1.93 -11.33 3.71
C GLU A 217 -2.98 -12.33 3.21
N MET A 218 -4.19 -12.30 3.77
CA MET A 218 -5.35 -13.08 3.31
C MET A 218 -6.13 -12.42 2.15
N GLY A 219 -5.63 -11.34 1.55
CA GLY A 219 -6.23 -10.73 0.36
C GLY A 219 -7.17 -9.56 0.62
N HIS A 220 -7.35 -9.11 1.87
CA HIS A 220 -8.29 -8.02 2.16
C HIS A 220 -7.77 -6.65 1.68
N THR A 221 -8.40 -6.10 0.65
CA THR A 221 -7.99 -4.84 0.00
C THR A 221 -7.88 -3.66 0.97
N ASN A 222 -8.89 -3.45 1.84
CA ASN A 222 -8.82 -2.34 2.81
C ASN A 222 -7.75 -2.59 3.88
N ALA A 223 -7.43 -3.85 4.20
CA ALA A 223 -6.35 -4.16 5.14
C ALA A 223 -4.99 -3.90 4.50
N MET A 224 -4.79 -4.20 3.21
CA MET A 224 -3.56 -3.85 2.48
C MET A 224 -3.31 -2.34 2.51
N ASN A 225 -4.34 -1.54 2.24
CA ASN A 225 -4.24 -0.09 2.35
C ASN A 225 -3.86 0.34 3.78
N GLN A 226 -4.55 -0.18 4.80
CA GLN A 226 -4.24 0.14 6.19
C GLN A 226 -2.86 -0.33 6.62
N LEU A 227 -2.37 -1.45 6.11
CA LEU A 227 -1.03 -1.97 6.38
C LEU A 227 0.03 -1.07 5.74
N GLY A 228 -0.21 -0.59 4.53
CA GLY A 228 0.61 0.45 3.89
C GLY A 228 0.67 1.72 4.74
N TYR A 229 -0.47 2.16 5.29
CA TYR A 229 -0.49 3.27 6.25
C TYR A 229 0.26 2.93 7.54
N CYS A 230 0.16 1.71 8.07
CA CYS A 230 0.88 1.32 9.29
C CYS A 230 2.38 1.39 9.10
N TYR A 231 2.91 0.84 8.00
CA TYR A 231 4.32 0.94 7.65
C TYR A 231 4.75 2.38 7.34
N ARG A 232 3.92 3.20 6.68
CA ARG A 232 4.30 4.61 6.43
C ARG A 232 4.38 5.41 7.73
N ASN A 233 3.47 5.17 8.66
CA ASN A 233 3.30 5.99 9.86
C ASN A 233 3.97 5.39 11.12
N GLY A 234 4.49 4.17 11.03
CA GLY A 234 5.03 3.44 12.19
C GLY A 234 3.96 3.16 13.25
N ILE A 235 2.77 2.73 12.82
CA ILE A 235 1.65 2.38 13.71
C ILE A 235 1.76 0.89 14.03
N GLY A 236 2.14 0.56 15.27
CA GLY A 236 2.31 -0.83 15.72
C GLY A 236 3.52 -1.56 15.10
N THR A 237 4.30 -0.85 14.29
CA THR A 237 5.50 -1.32 13.58
C THR A 237 6.48 -0.14 13.41
N GLU A 238 7.69 -0.42 12.93
CA GLU A 238 8.65 0.59 12.47
C GLU A 238 8.21 1.23 11.15
N ILE A 239 8.71 2.45 10.87
CA ILE A 239 8.43 3.10 9.58
C ILE A 239 9.22 2.40 8.48
N ASP A 240 8.53 1.89 7.47
CA ASP A 240 9.13 1.23 6.32
C ASP A 240 8.41 1.69 5.04
N ILE A 241 9.00 2.69 4.37
CA ILE A 241 8.40 3.29 3.17
C ILE A 241 8.37 2.30 2.00
N GLN A 242 9.32 1.37 1.93
CA GLN A 242 9.37 0.36 0.87
C GLN A 242 8.23 -0.65 1.03
N LYS A 243 8.05 -1.19 2.25
CA LYS A 243 6.89 -2.06 2.55
C LYS A 243 5.58 -1.30 2.40
N ALA A 244 5.52 -0.03 2.80
CA ALA A 244 4.34 0.80 2.58
C ALA A 244 3.98 0.88 1.08
N ASN A 245 4.97 1.17 0.23
CA ASN A 245 4.80 1.20 -1.22
C ASN A 245 4.34 -0.15 -1.78
N HIS A 246 4.97 -1.25 -1.35
CA HIS A 246 4.58 -2.61 -1.75
C HIS A 246 3.11 -2.91 -1.45
N TRP A 247 2.65 -2.64 -0.22
CA TRP A 247 1.27 -2.92 0.17
C TRP A 247 0.24 -2.02 -0.53
N PHE A 248 0.59 -0.75 -0.78
CA PHE A 248 -0.27 0.12 -1.58
C PHE A 248 -0.34 -0.32 -3.06
N GLN A 249 0.75 -0.85 -3.63
CA GLN A 249 0.73 -1.43 -4.99
C GLN A 249 -0.13 -2.71 -5.03
N MET A 250 -0.04 -3.56 -4.01
CA MET A 250 -0.91 -4.73 -3.88
C MET A 250 -2.41 -4.36 -3.78
N GLU A 251 -2.75 -3.32 -2.99
CA GLU A 251 -4.12 -2.80 -2.93
C GLU A 251 -4.63 -2.32 -4.29
N ARG A 252 -3.79 -1.56 -4.99
CA ARG A 252 -4.08 -1.03 -6.33
C ARG A 252 -4.35 -2.13 -7.35
N ASN A 253 -3.50 -3.15 -7.38
CA ASN A 253 -3.66 -4.29 -8.28
C ASN A 253 -4.94 -5.08 -8.00
N ASN A 254 -5.29 -5.28 -6.72
CA ASN A 254 -6.55 -5.94 -6.35
C ASN A 254 -7.79 -5.07 -6.60
N SER A 255 -7.65 -3.74 -6.56
CA SER A 255 -8.75 -2.81 -6.87
C SER A 255 -9.00 -2.65 -8.37
N HIS A 256 -8.09 -3.13 -9.23
CA HIS A 256 -8.15 -3.00 -10.68
C HIS A 256 -9.36 -3.70 -11.30
N GLU A 257 -9.93 -4.71 -10.62
CA GLU A 257 -11.15 -5.41 -11.07
C GLU A 257 -12.44 -4.57 -10.93
N ILE A 258 -12.43 -3.49 -10.12
CA ILE A 258 -13.64 -2.73 -9.78
C ILE A 258 -13.83 -1.47 -10.66
N ILE A 259 -12.77 -0.94 -11.28
CA ILE A 259 -12.78 0.40 -11.93
C ILE A 259 -13.14 0.34 -13.43
N LYS A 260 -13.42 -0.84 -14.00
CA LYS A 260 -13.64 -1.00 -15.46
C LYS A 260 -14.98 -0.46 -16.01
N SER A 261 -15.89 0.12 -15.22
CA SER A 261 -17.26 0.41 -15.68
C SER A 261 -17.71 1.88 -15.77
N THR A 262 -16.83 2.89 -15.69
CA THR A 262 -17.29 4.31 -15.67
C THR A 262 -16.79 5.25 -16.76
N HIS A 263 -16.26 4.76 -17.89
CA HIS A 263 -15.68 5.65 -18.91
C HIS A 263 -16.52 5.92 -20.16
N GLU A 264 -17.76 5.43 -20.25
CA GLU A 264 -18.52 5.52 -21.51
C GLU A 264 -19.49 6.69 -21.63
N ASN A 265 -19.78 7.46 -20.56
CA ASN A 265 -20.90 8.42 -20.57
C ASN A 265 -20.56 9.89 -20.20
N PHE A 266 -19.30 10.32 -20.25
CA PHE A 266 -18.94 11.70 -19.94
C PHE A 266 -18.17 12.38 -21.08
N GLU A 267 -18.44 13.67 -21.33
CA GLU A 267 -17.69 14.54 -22.24
C GLU A 267 -16.26 14.79 -21.70
N ILE A 268 -15.42 13.77 -21.79
CA ILE A 268 -14.00 13.82 -21.47
C ILE A 268 -13.22 14.02 -22.78
N ASP A 269 -12.31 14.99 -22.81
CA ASP A 269 -11.39 15.21 -23.92
C ASP A 269 -10.52 13.96 -24.18
N ASN A 270 -10.15 13.72 -25.43
CA ASN A 270 -9.36 12.58 -25.90
C ASN A 270 -8.00 12.45 -25.19
N ALA A 271 -7.36 13.57 -24.83
CA ALA A 271 -6.12 13.55 -24.06
C ALA A 271 -6.30 12.95 -22.66
N MET A 272 -7.38 13.32 -21.97
CA MET A 272 -7.72 12.76 -20.65
C MET A 272 -8.30 11.35 -20.74
N LYS A 273 -9.05 11.03 -21.79
CA LYS A 273 -9.44 9.64 -22.07
C LYS A 273 -8.20 8.76 -22.25
N LYS A 274 -7.16 9.26 -22.93
CA LYS A 274 -5.90 8.53 -23.09
C LYS A 274 -5.20 8.34 -21.75
N LEU A 275 -5.12 9.38 -20.90
CA LEU A 275 -4.51 9.29 -19.56
C LEU A 275 -5.27 8.32 -18.63
N LEU A 276 -6.60 8.35 -18.64
CA LEU A 276 -7.44 7.46 -17.83
C LEU A 276 -7.38 6.01 -18.33
N LYS A 277 -7.21 5.81 -19.64
CA LYS A 277 -6.99 4.49 -20.25
C LYS A 277 -5.56 4.00 -20.14
N ASP A 278 -4.62 4.89 -19.79
CA ASP A 278 -3.25 4.52 -19.53
C ASP A 278 -3.19 3.79 -18.18
N ASN A 279 -3.09 2.47 -18.26
CA ASN A 279 -2.97 1.60 -17.10
C ASN A 279 -1.78 1.97 -16.20
N LYS A 280 -0.85 2.80 -16.69
CA LYS A 280 0.25 3.37 -15.90
C LYS A 280 -0.23 4.25 -14.73
N TYR A 281 -1.41 4.89 -14.75
CA TYR A 281 -1.74 5.85 -13.68
C TYR A 281 -2.90 5.43 -12.77
N GLN A 282 -3.73 4.47 -13.19
CA GLN A 282 -4.88 3.95 -12.44
C GLN A 282 -5.77 5.04 -11.81
N LEU A 283 -5.98 6.15 -12.52
CA LEU A 283 -6.75 7.29 -12.03
C LEU A 283 -8.25 7.09 -12.25
N THR A 284 -9.06 7.45 -11.27
CA THR A 284 -10.53 7.43 -11.40
C THR A 284 -11.06 8.77 -11.90
N TRP A 285 -12.11 8.75 -12.71
CA TRP A 285 -12.87 9.97 -13.02
C TRP A 285 -13.91 10.24 -11.93
N PHE A 286 -13.88 11.42 -11.32
CA PHE A 286 -14.87 11.85 -10.34
C PHE A 286 -15.78 12.92 -10.94
N PRO A 287 -17.10 12.66 -11.11
CA PRO A 287 -18.03 13.68 -11.54
C PRO A 287 -18.10 14.83 -10.52
N TYR A 288 -17.88 16.07 -10.99
CA TYR A 288 -17.75 17.22 -10.09
C TYR A 288 -19.02 17.47 -9.24
N ASN A 289 -20.19 17.21 -9.80
CA ASN A 289 -21.49 17.35 -9.15
C ASN A 289 -21.74 16.36 -7.99
N GLU A 290 -20.95 15.29 -7.88
CA GLU A 290 -21.01 14.35 -6.76
C GLU A 290 -20.30 14.88 -5.51
N PHE A 291 -19.39 15.84 -5.66
CA PHE A 291 -18.78 16.50 -4.52
C PHE A 291 -19.78 17.41 -3.81
N LYS A 292 -19.78 17.35 -2.48
CA LYS A 292 -20.63 18.15 -1.59
C LYS A 292 -19.76 18.94 -0.62
N ASN A 293 -20.31 20.01 -0.05
CA ASN A 293 -19.63 20.84 0.95
C ASN A 293 -18.26 21.36 0.48
N ILE A 294 -18.17 21.76 -0.80
CA ILE A 294 -16.94 22.30 -1.37
C ILE A 294 -16.61 23.62 -0.67
N LYS A 295 -15.42 23.71 -0.06
CA LYS A 295 -14.95 24.90 0.65
C LYS A 295 -13.51 25.17 0.28
N GLU A 296 -13.19 26.41 -0.11
CA GLU A 296 -11.82 26.81 -0.34
C GLU A 296 -11.01 26.72 0.96
N ILE A 297 -9.82 26.12 0.89
CA ILE A 297 -8.93 25.94 2.05
C ILE A 297 -7.53 26.52 1.84
N GLY A 298 -7.21 26.93 0.62
CA GLY A 298 -5.96 27.60 0.29
C GLY A 298 -5.92 28.05 -1.16
N GLN A 299 -5.32 29.20 -1.40
CA GLN A 299 -5.07 29.74 -2.72
C GLN A 299 -3.59 30.10 -2.84
N GLY A 300 -2.89 29.41 -3.72
CA GLY A 300 -1.53 29.72 -4.12
C GLY A 300 -1.49 30.39 -5.49
N TYR A 301 -0.27 30.66 -5.97
CA TYR A 301 -0.07 31.22 -7.30
C TYR A 301 -0.48 30.23 -8.42
N PHE A 302 -0.17 28.94 -8.24
CA PHE A 302 -0.36 27.90 -9.26
C PHE A 302 -1.68 27.14 -9.16
N ALA A 303 -2.31 27.13 -7.99
CA ALA A 303 -3.55 26.38 -7.77
C ALA A 303 -4.40 26.97 -6.64
N THR A 304 -5.70 26.70 -6.73
CA THR A 304 -6.63 26.87 -5.62
C THR A 304 -7.03 25.47 -5.13
N VAL A 305 -7.00 25.27 -3.82
CA VAL A 305 -7.32 24.01 -3.17
C VAL A 305 -8.63 24.15 -2.40
N TYR A 306 -9.53 23.19 -2.62
CA TYR A 306 -10.81 23.10 -1.93
C TYR A 306 -10.86 21.79 -1.13
N ARG A 307 -11.50 21.82 0.03
CA ARG A 307 -11.97 20.61 0.70
C ARG A 307 -13.34 20.25 0.14
N ALA A 308 -13.56 18.98 -0.17
CA ALA A 308 -14.88 18.48 -0.55
C ALA A 308 -15.18 17.12 0.08
N ASN A 309 -16.47 16.85 0.30
CA ASN A 309 -16.96 15.54 0.70
C ASN A 309 -17.45 14.80 -0.56
N TRP A 310 -17.14 13.51 -0.67
CA TRP A 310 -17.66 12.63 -1.70
C TRP A 310 -18.31 11.41 -1.05
N ILE A 311 -19.47 11.00 -1.56
CA ILE A 311 -20.20 9.85 -1.02
C ILE A 311 -19.77 8.62 -1.82
N LYS A 312 -18.87 7.82 -1.25
CA LYS A 312 -18.53 6.51 -1.81
C LYS A 312 -19.71 5.58 -1.58
N LYS A 313 -20.41 5.25 -2.66
CA LYS A 313 -21.46 4.23 -2.68
C LYS A 313 -20.84 2.91 -3.14
N THR A 314 -20.84 1.92 -2.27
CA THR A 314 -20.62 0.51 -2.65
C THR A 314 -21.96 -0.23 -2.53
N THR A 315 -22.06 -1.43 -3.10
CA THR A 315 -23.24 -2.30 -2.99
C THR A 315 -23.71 -2.49 -1.54
N ASN A 316 -22.78 -2.40 -0.58
CA ASN A 316 -23.03 -2.68 0.83
C ASN A 316 -22.94 -1.46 1.75
N TYR A 317 -22.34 -0.33 1.33
CA TYR A 317 -22.11 0.80 2.24
C TYR A 317 -22.15 2.15 1.51
N SER A 318 -22.65 3.17 2.20
CA SER A 318 -22.35 4.56 1.86
C SER A 318 -21.42 5.14 2.90
N SER A 319 -20.30 5.71 2.47
CA SER A 319 -19.33 6.38 3.35
C SER A 319 -18.99 7.75 2.79
N ILE A 320 -18.80 8.72 3.68
CA ILE A 320 -18.36 10.05 3.31
C ILE A 320 -16.84 10.05 3.35
N VAL A 321 -16.22 10.25 2.20
CA VAL A 321 -14.77 10.47 2.06
C VAL A 321 -14.54 11.96 1.91
N THR A 322 -13.50 12.49 2.54
CA THR A 322 -13.10 13.90 2.37
C THR A 322 -11.87 13.95 1.49
N PHE A 323 -11.89 14.77 0.45
CA PHE A 323 -10.79 14.97 -0.49
C PHE A 323 -10.32 16.43 -0.52
N ALA A 324 -9.07 16.62 -0.92
CA ALA A 324 -8.55 17.90 -1.36
C ALA A 324 -8.67 17.97 -2.90
N LEU A 325 -9.44 18.95 -3.38
CA LEU A 325 -9.62 19.24 -4.79
C LEU A 325 -8.64 20.35 -5.20
N LYS A 326 -7.57 19.99 -5.90
CA LYS A 326 -6.56 20.97 -6.38
C LYS A 326 -6.84 21.33 -7.82
N LYS A 327 -7.35 22.54 -8.05
CA LYS A 327 -7.62 23.07 -9.39
C LYS A 327 -6.30 23.40 -10.09
N ILE A 328 -6.03 22.71 -11.20
CA ILE A 328 -4.78 22.80 -11.93
C ILE A 328 -4.90 23.87 -13.03
N ARG A 329 -3.84 24.65 -13.23
CA ARG A 329 -3.74 25.65 -14.30
C ARG A 329 -2.72 25.30 -15.39
N ASP A 330 -1.89 24.27 -15.17
CA ASP A 330 -0.83 23.81 -16.08
C ASP A 330 -0.79 22.27 -16.16
N GLN A 331 -0.74 21.72 -17.37
CA GLN A 331 -0.71 20.27 -17.62
C GLN A 331 0.59 19.60 -17.16
N ASN A 332 1.72 20.32 -17.12
CA ASN A 332 3.02 19.77 -16.67
C ASN A 332 3.00 19.28 -15.21
N TYR A 333 2.11 19.86 -14.40
CA TYR A 333 1.90 19.50 -13.00
C TYR A 333 1.31 18.10 -12.85
N LEU A 334 0.41 17.72 -13.76
CA LEU A 334 -0.28 16.43 -13.74
C LEU A 334 0.72 15.29 -13.99
N ASP A 335 1.59 15.42 -15.00
CA ASP A 335 2.51 14.35 -15.40
C ASP A 335 3.51 14.02 -14.28
N ALA A 336 4.13 15.04 -13.66
CA ALA A 336 5.09 14.82 -12.57
C ALA A 336 4.47 14.14 -11.34
N TYR A 337 3.26 14.56 -10.98
CA TYR A 337 2.55 14.03 -9.81
C TYR A 337 2.10 12.58 -10.04
N CYS A 338 1.61 12.28 -11.24
CA CYS A 338 1.16 10.96 -11.62
C CYS A 338 2.31 9.95 -11.74
N GLU A 339 3.47 10.36 -12.28
CA GLU A 339 4.66 9.51 -12.35
C GLU A 339 5.17 9.12 -10.95
N ILE A 340 5.41 10.11 -10.07
CA ILE A 340 5.85 9.85 -8.69
C ILE A 340 4.82 9.00 -7.94
N GLY A 341 3.55 9.41 -7.98
CA GLY A 341 2.48 8.73 -7.23
C GLY A 341 2.18 7.32 -7.72
N TYR A 342 2.52 6.99 -8.98
CA TYR A 342 2.42 5.63 -9.50
C TYR A 342 3.50 4.72 -8.89
N GLU A 343 4.77 5.10 -9.04
CA GLU A 343 5.91 4.30 -8.57
C GLU A 343 6.01 4.28 -7.04
N ASN A 344 5.64 5.39 -6.39
CA ASN A 344 5.77 5.61 -4.96
C ASN A 344 4.41 6.01 -4.34
N PRO A 345 3.46 5.06 -4.22
CA PRO A 345 2.09 5.33 -3.78
C PRO A 345 1.96 5.82 -2.34
N SER A 346 3.02 5.73 -1.53
CA SER A 346 3.06 6.33 -0.20
C SER A 346 3.17 7.86 -0.24
N PHE A 347 3.62 8.46 -1.36
CA PHE A 347 3.51 9.90 -1.61
C PHE A 347 2.03 10.32 -1.64
N LEU A 348 1.72 11.60 -1.39
CA LEU A 348 0.33 12.08 -1.24
C LEU A 348 -0.61 11.52 -2.35
N LYS A 349 -1.55 10.65 -1.97
CA LYS A 349 -2.31 9.83 -2.94
C LYS A 349 -3.19 10.71 -3.83
N CYS A 350 -3.02 10.57 -5.15
CA CYS A 350 -4.00 11.04 -6.13
C CYS A 350 -4.99 9.91 -6.41
N HIS A 351 -6.26 10.12 -6.10
CA HIS A 351 -7.33 9.16 -6.36
C HIS A 351 -7.85 9.28 -7.79
N GLY A 352 -7.70 10.45 -8.41
CA GLY A 352 -8.25 10.69 -9.72
C GLY A 352 -8.33 12.14 -10.14
N ILE A 353 -9.13 12.36 -11.18
CA ILE A 353 -9.31 13.66 -11.83
C ILE A 353 -10.80 14.00 -11.86
N SER A 354 -11.10 15.29 -11.72
CA SER A 354 -12.42 15.86 -11.95
C SER A 354 -12.31 17.08 -12.88
N ARG A 355 -13.45 17.63 -13.29
CA ARG A 355 -13.52 18.87 -14.09
C ARG A 355 -14.69 19.70 -13.63
N ASP A 356 -14.42 20.97 -13.28
CA ASP A 356 -15.48 21.88 -12.86
C ASP A 356 -16.35 22.35 -14.03
N GLU A 357 -17.45 23.02 -13.70
CA GLU A 357 -18.42 23.57 -14.66
C GLU A 357 -17.80 24.60 -15.63
N MET A 358 -16.68 25.22 -15.23
CA MET A 358 -15.92 26.16 -16.05
C MET A 358 -14.88 25.46 -16.96
N GLY A 359 -14.83 24.13 -16.94
CA GLY A 359 -13.96 23.33 -17.78
C GLY A 359 -12.54 23.14 -17.26
N ASN A 360 -12.23 23.55 -16.02
CA ASN A 360 -10.89 23.42 -15.44
C ASN A 360 -10.70 22.04 -14.82
N TYR A 361 -9.52 21.46 -15.03
CA TYR A 361 -9.15 20.18 -14.44
C TYR A 361 -8.77 20.30 -12.97
N ILE A 362 -9.13 19.27 -12.20
CA ILE A 362 -8.98 19.20 -10.75
C ILE A 362 -8.34 17.85 -10.40
N LEU A 363 -7.25 17.86 -9.63
CA LEU A 363 -6.77 16.65 -8.96
C LEU A 363 -7.62 16.36 -7.72
N VAL A 364 -7.97 15.10 -7.54
CA VAL A 364 -8.64 14.58 -6.34
C VAL A 364 -7.58 13.90 -5.48
N LEU A 365 -7.12 14.60 -4.45
CA LEU A 365 -6.03 14.18 -3.57
C LEU A 365 -6.54 13.80 -2.17
N ASP A 366 -5.74 13.01 -1.44
CA ASP A 366 -5.94 12.79 -0.01
C ASP A 366 -6.05 14.13 0.75
N TYR A 367 -6.99 14.20 1.68
CA TYR A 367 -7.18 15.37 2.53
C TYR A 367 -6.36 15.25 3.82
N ALA A 368 -5.32 16.09 3.94
CA ALA A 368 -4.51 16.21 5.16
C ALA A 368 -5.28 16.94 6.28
N LYS A 369 -5.78 16.19 7.27
CA LYS A 369 -6.71 16.71 8.29
C LYS A 369 -6.11 17.81 9.17
N MET A 370 -4.81 17.80 9.41
CA MET A 370 -4.13 18.82 10.22
C MET A 370 -3.63 20.01 9.38
N GLY A 371 -3.80 19.99 8.06
CA GLY A 371 -3.31 21.03 7.17
C GLY A 371 -1.78 21.00 7.05
N SER A 372 -1.15 22.18 6.93
CA SER A 372 0.28 22.34 6.70
C SER A 372 1.11 22.39 7.99
N LEU A 373 2.36 21.93 7.94
CA LEU A 373 3.29 21.89 9.08
C LEU A 373 3.47 23.27 9.74
N ASN A 374 3.52 24.35 8.95
CA ASN A 374 3.66 25.71 9.47
C ASN A 374 2.52 26.14 10.42
N LYS A 375 1.33 25.53 10.30
CA LYS A 375 0.18 25.77 11.20
C LYS A 375 0.26 24.97 12.50
N ASN A 376 1.12 23.94 12.53
CA ASN A 376 1.23 22.99 13.63
C ASN A 376 2.55 23.07 14.40
N LEU A 377 3.45 23.99 14.04
CA LEU A 377 4.81 24.11 14.61
C LEU A 377 4.83 24.18 16.15
N SER A 378 3.88 24.87 16.76
CA SER A 378 3.76 24.97 18.23
C SER A 378 3.42 23.63 18.91
N SER A 379 2.71 22.74 18.21
CA SER A 379 2.43 21.38 18.66
C SER A 379 3.62 20.47 18.40
N VAL A 380 4.28 20.65 17.25
CA VAL A 380 5.49 19.90 16.88
C VAL A 380 6.63 20.16 17.85
N ALA A 381 6.83 21.39 18.29
CA ALA A 381 7.86 21.75 19.28
C ALA A 381 7.79 20.93 20.57
N LYS A 382 6.57 20.57 21.00
CA LYS A 382 6.28 19.82 22.24
C LYS A 382 6.41 18.31 22.09
N MET A 383 6.60 17.81 20.85
CA MET A 383 6.75 16.38 20.60
C MET A 383 8.08 15.86 21.18
N LYS A 384 8.08 14.59 21.59
CA LYS A 384 9.33 13.87 21.89
C LYS A 384 10.18 13.76 20.61
N TRP A 385 11.50 13.71 20.76
CA TRP A 385 12.42 13.64 19.61
C TRP A 385 12.20 12.44 18.69
N ASN A 386 11.80 11.28 19.22
CA ASN A 386 11.37 10.13 18.42
C ASN A 386 10.28 10.53 17.40
N ASP A 387 9.24 11.20 17.88
CA ASP A 387 8.12 11.61 17.04
C ASP A 387 8.53 12.74 16.05
N LYS A 388 9.43 13.65 16.45
CA LYS A 388 10.00 14.68 15.55
C LYS A 388 10.82 14.06 14.42
N LEU A 389 11.59 13.01 14.70
CA LEU A 389 12.38 12.31 13.69
C LEU A 389 11.56 11.44 12.76
N LYS A 390 10.48 10.82 13.24
CA LYS A 390 9.49 10.16 12.39
C LYS A 390 8.90 11.13 11.36
N LEU A 391 8.50 12.32 11.83
CA LEU A 391 8.03 13.39 10.96
C LEU A 391 9.09 13.80 9.92
N LEU A 392 10.34 14.03 10.35
CA LEU A 392 11.43 14.39 9.44
C LEU A 392 11.77 13.25 8.46
N TYR A 393 11.67 11.99 8.88
CA TYR A 393 11.90 10.84 8.03
C TYR A 393 10.89 10.78 6.89
N CYS A 394 9.60 11.00 7.16
CA CYS A 394 8.58 11.11 6.12
C CYS A 394 8.92 12.20 5.09
N ILE A 395 9.29 13.41 5.57
CA ILE A 395 9.66 14.54 4.68
C ILE A 395 10.88 14.18 3.83
N THR A 396 11.93 13.64 4.45
CA THR A 396 13.18 13.32 3.74
C THR A 396 13.02 12.15 2.77
N SER A 397 12.17 11.16 3.08
CA SER A 397 11.81 10.06 2.17
C SER A 397 11.07 10.57 0.95
N ASP A 398 10.08 11.44 1.13
CA ASP A 398 9.36 12.07 0.01
C ASP A 398 10.33 12.90 -0.86
N LEU A 399 11.29 13.62 -0.25
CA LEU A 399 12.29 14.39 -1.00
C LEU A 399 13.26 13.49 -1.79
N VAL A 400 13.64 12.34 -1.24
CA VAL A 400 14.44 11.33 -1.96
C VAL A 400 13.72 10.86 -3.21
N VAL A 401 12.41 10.57 -3.10
CA VAL A 401 11.59 10.15 -4.23
C VAL A 401 11.53 11.24 -5.30
N ILE A 402 11.33 12.50 -4.92
CA ILE A 402 11.32 13.62 -5.87
C ILE A 402 12.67 13.71 -6.61
N HIS A 403 13.78 13.69 -5.88
CA HIS A 403 15.12 13.79 -6.47
C HIS A 403 15.51 12.56 -7.31
N SER A 404 15.03 11.36 -6.98
CA SER A 404 15.33 10.14 -7.76
C SER A 404 14.68 10.13 -9.13
N HIS A 405 13.60 10.90 -9.32
CA HIS A 405 12.94 11.11 -10.62
C HIS A 405 13.57 12.26 -11.42
N GLY A 406 14.72 12.79 -10.98
CA GLY A 406 15.39 13.91 -11.65
C GLY A 406 14.62 15.22 -11.54
N LEU A 407 13.77 15.38 -10.53
CA LEU A 407 13.00 16.59 -10.26
C LEU A 407 13.58 17.34 -9.07
N GLU A 408 13.51 18.67 -9.09
CA GLU A 408 13.67 19.51 -7.91
C GLU A 408 12.30 20.01 -7.43
N HIS A 409 12.11 20.20 -6.13
CA HIS A 409 10.85 20.73 -5.60
C HIS A 409 10.68 22.22 -5.92
N ARG A 410 11.75 23.00 -5.75
CA ARG A 410 11.85 24.44 -6.06
C ARG A 410 11.09 25.40 -5.14
N ASP A 411 10.08 24.91 -4.43
CA ASP A 411 9.31 25.70 -3.45
C ASP A 411 9.08 24.92 -2.15
N LEU A 412 10.13 24.29 -1.64
CA LEU A 412 10.04 23.48 -0.44
C LEU A 412 9.99 24.41 0.79
N HIS A 413 8.91 24.35 1.56
CA HIS A 413 8.77 25.07 2.82
C HIS A 413 7.71 24.38 3.69
N SER A 414 7.64 24.69 5.00
CA SER A 414 6.69 24.02 5.92
C SER A 414 5.21 24.29 5.61
N GLY A 415 4.90 25.24 4.72
CA GLY A 415 3.55 25.45 4.17
C GLY A 415 3.16 24.39 3.13
N ASN A 416 4.15 23.83 2.43
CA ASN A 416 4.00 22.76 1.44
C ASN A 416 4.25 21.36 2.02
N ILE A 417 4.43 21.26 3.34
CA ILE A 417 4.43 19.97 4.06
C ILE A 417 3.06 19.75 4.68
N LEU A 418 2.28 18.79 4.17
CA LEU A 418 0.93 18.49 4.65
C LEU A 418 0.95 17.38 5.71
N GLN A 419 0.08 17.46 6.71
CA GLN A 419 0.01 16.52 7.83
C GLN A 419 -1.40 15.92 7.99
N ASP A 420 -1.52 14.59 8.00
CA ASP A 420 -2.76 13.92 8.44
C ASP A 420 -2.81 13.80 9.98
N ASN A 421 -1.64 13.64 10.60
CA ASN A 421 -1.43 13.67 12.04
C ASN A 421 -0.04 14.28 12.36
N LEU A 422 0.28 14.57 13.62
CA LEU A 422 1.52 15.25 14.02
C LEU A 422 2.81 14.47 13.68
N ARG A 423 2.74 13.14 13.54
CA ARG A 423 3.90 12.26 13.31
C ARG A 423 4.16 11.97 11.83
N ASN A 424 3.28 12.42 10.94
CA ASN A 424 3.35 12.13 9.51
C ASN A 424 3.35 13.43 8.70
N ALA A 425 4.01 13.36 7.55
CA ALA A 425 4.10 14.45 6.60
C ALA A 425 4.06 13.93 5.16
N TYR A 426 3.58 14.79 4.28
CA TYR A 426 3.65 14.63 2.84
C TYR A 426 4.23 15.91 2.24
N ILE A 427 5.26 15.79 1.41
CA ILE A 427 5.64 16.92 0.55
C ILE A 427 4.53 17.11 -0.49
N ALA A 428 4.05 18.34 -0.63
CA ALA A 428 3.01 18.71 -1.56
C ALA A 428 3.46 19.87 -2.45
N ASP A 429 2.74 20.07 -3.55
CA ASP A 429 2.94 21.18 -4.48
C ASP A 429 4.24 21.15 -5.33
N LEU A 430 4.33 20.12 -6.18
CA LEU A 430 5.34 19.99 -7.24
C LEU A 430 5.09 20.92 -8.45
N GLY A 431 4.29 21.98 -8.30
CA GLY A 431 3.88 22.92 -9.35
C GLY A 431 5.05 23.54 -10.11
N LEU A 432 6.16 23.71 -9.41
CA LEU A 432 7.34 24.39 -9.91
C LEU A 432 8.45 23.45 -10.38
N SER A 433 8.31 22.14 -10.16
CA SER A 433 9.38 21.17 -10.37
C SER A 433 9.87 21.07 -11.82
N LYS A 434 9.01 21.43 -12.80
CA LYS A 434 9.34 21.43 -14.23
C LYS A 434 9.46 22.85 -14.83
N MET A 435 9.38 23.93 -14.02
CA MET A 435 9.33 25.31 -14.51
C MET A 435 10.68 26.04 -14.41
N SER A 436 11.12 26.71 -15.49
CA SER A 436 12.41 27.44 -15.56
C SER A 436 12.46 28.78 -14.80
N LYS A 437 11.41 29.18 -14.07
CA LYS A 437 11.29 30.49 -13.43
C LYS A 437 11.57 30.43 -11.92
N LYS A 438 12.19 31.51 -11.38
CA LYS A 438 12.49 31.68 -9.96
C LYS A 438 11.21 31.95 -9.16
N TYR A 439 10.80 31.00 -8.35
CA TYR A 439 9.74 31.14 -7.37
C TYR A 439 10.17 30.42 -6.09
N GLY A 440 9.75 30.94 -4.94
CA GLY A 440 10.10 30.40 -3.63
C GLY A 440 9.71 31.38 -2.53
N VAL A 441 9.44 30.88 -1.33
CA VAL A 441 9.26 31.74 -0.15
C VAL A 441 10.62 32.22 0.33
N GLU A 442 10.85 33.54 0.33
CA GLU A 442 12.17 34.20 0.52
C GLU A 442 13.10 33.55 1.55
N HIS A 443 12.58 33.20 2.72
CA HIS A 443 13.35 32.63 3.84
C HIS A 443 13.81 31.17 3.65
N TYR A 444 13.26 30.46 2.65
CA TYR A 444 13.61 29.09 2.32
C TYR A 444 14.47 29.01 1.04
N ILE A 445 14.70 30.14 0.35
CA ILE A 445 15.47 30.17 -0.89
C ILE A 445 16.95 30.12 -0.57
N ALA A 446 17.66 29.18 -1.21
CA ALA A 446 19.09 29.04 -1.06
C ALA A 446 19.86 30.28 -1.56
N PRO A 447 20.96 30.70 -0.89
CA PRO A 447 21.70 31.91 -1.26
C PRO A 447 22.16 31.96 -2.72
N GLU A 448 22.60 30.84 -3.29
CA GLU A 448 23.05 30.77 -4.67
C GLU A 448 21.92 31.00 -5.69
N VAL A 449 20.67 30.68 -5.34
CA VAL A 449 19.49 30.91 -6.18
C VAL A 449 19.15 32.41 -6.21
N LEU A 450 19.35 33.09 -5.08
CA LEU A 450 19.22 34.55 -4.96
C LEU A 450 20.34 35.29 -5.70
N LEU A 451 21.59 34.82 -5.57
CA LEU A 451 22.78 35.57 -6.00
C LEU A 451 23.19 35.37 -7.47
N ASP A 452 23.22 34.14 -8.00
CA ASP A 452 24.15 33.80 -9.10
C ASP A 452 23.48 33.28 -10.40
N TYR A 453 22.17 33.49 -10.58
CA TYR A 453 21.47 33.16 -11.84
C TYR A 453 21.67 31.73 -12.40
N LYS A 454 22.05 30.75 -11.57
CA LYS A 454 22.16 29.33 -11.98
C LYS A 454 20.81 28.61 -12.01
N GLU A 455 20.76 27.51 -12.76
CA GLU A 455 19.67 26.54 -12.73
C GLU A 455 19.46 26.01 -11.30
N PHE A 456 18.20 25.87 -10.91
CA PHE A 456 17.84 25.30 -9.61
C PHE A 456 18.41 23.88 -9.52
N THR A 457 19.12 23.57 -8.43
CA THR A 457 19.70 22.23 -8.23
C THR A 457 19.03 21.53 -7.06
N PRO A 458 19.10 20.20 -6.96
CA PRO A 458 18.65 19.47 -5.76
C PRO A 458 19.23 20.02 -4.46
N ALA A 459 20.44 20.60 -4.48
CA ALA A 459 21.08 21.20 -3.30
C ALA A 459 20.33 22.45 -2.78
N ALA A 460 19.54 23.13 -3.61
CA ALA A 460 18.71 24.24 -3.17
C ALA A 460 17.50 23.77 -2.35
N ASP A 461 16.87 22.64 -2.72
CA ASP A 461 15.84 22.02 -1.87
C ASP A 461 16.41 21.57 -0.51
N ILE A 462 17.68 21.13 -0.48
CA ILE A 462 18.35 20.75 0.77
C ILE A 462 18.55 21.95 1.70
N TYR A 463 18.81 23.14 1.15
CA TYR A 463 18.82 24.36 1.96
C TYR A 463 17.45 24.58 2.62
N SER A 464 16.39 24.52 1.83
CA SER A 464 15.02 24.68 2.34
C SER A 464 14.66 23.62 3.39
N LEU A 465 15.10 22.38 3.20
CA LEU A 465 14.96 21.32 4.20
C LEU A 465 15.68 21.66 5.51
N GLY A 466 16.89 22.23 5.46
CA GLY A 466 17.62 22.67 6.65
C GLY A 466 16.90 23.79 7.41
N VAL A 467 16.22 24.69 6.70
CA VAL A 467 15.32 25.68 7.32
C VAL A 467 14.15 24.98 8.01
N ILE A 468 13.46 24.05 7.33
CA ILE A 468 12.36 23.26 7.92
C ILE A 468 12.81 22.47 9.15
N MET A 469 14.01 21.90 9.15
CA MET A 469 14.58 21.22 10.32
C MET A 469 14.67 22.17 11.53
N THR A 470 15.01 23.43 11.31
CA THR A 470 15.03 24.45 12.36
C THR A 470 13.63 24.72 12.90
N GLU A 471 12.62 24.78 12.02
CA GLU A 471 11.21 24.96 12.41
C GLU A 471 10.66 23.77 13.20
N ILE A 472 11.01 22.53 12.81
CA ILE A 472 10.64 21.31 13.54
C ILE A 472 11.25 21.31 14.95
N SER A 473 12.49 21.79 15.09
CA SER A 473 13.13 21.86 16.39
C SER A 473 12.47 22.89 17.31
N THR A 474 12.39 24.13 16.83
CA THR A 474 12.05 25.32 17.62
C THR A 474 10.55 25.59 17.73
N GLY A 475 9.76 25.10 16.78
CA GLY A 475 8.35 25.49 16.62
C GLY A 475 8.13 26.90 16.10
N LYS A 476 9.18 27.60 15.67
CA LYS A 476 9.14 28.97 15.16
C LYS A 476 9.20 28.98 13.64
N GLN A 477 8.64 30.01 13.03
CA GLN A 477 8.71 30.19 11.57
C GLN A 477 10.06 30.74 11.15
N ALA A 478 10.50 30.40 9.94
CA ALA A 478 11.83 30.74 9.44
C ALA A 478 12.24 32.23 9.58
N PHE A 479 11.31 33.19 9.48
CA PHE A 479 11.61 34.62 9.60
C PHE A 479 11.85 35.09 11.05
N GLU A 480 11.54 34.27 12.06
CA GLU A 480 11.77 34.59 13.47
C GLU A 480 13.21 34.26 13.91
N GLY A 481 14.04 33.70 13.03
CA GLY A 481 15.45 33.39 13.25
C GLY A 481 15.78 31.90 13.11
N LEU A 482 17.04 31.60 12.79
CA LEU A 482 17.54 30.23 12.58
C LEU A 482 18.31 29.66 13.80
N GLU A 483 18.08 30.23 14.98
CA GLU A 483 18.75 29.80 16.22
C GLU A 483 18.02 28.61 16.85
N PHE A 484 18.77 27.55 17.17
CA PHE A 484 18.24 26.35 17.80
C PHE A 484 18.09 26.53 19.32
N ASP A 485 17.03 25.97 19.90
CA ASP A 485 16.80 26.04 21.34
C ASP A 485 17.80 25.13 22.10
N PRO A 486 18.20 25.47 23.35
CA PRO A 486 19.21 24.74 24.16
C PRO A 486 18.92 23.25 24.46
N GLY A 487 17.77 22.72 24.06
CA GLY A 487 17.39 21.29 24.17
C GLY A 487 17.44 20.52 22.84
N THR A 488 18.03 21.11 21.80
CA THR A 488 18.21 20.45 20.49
C THR A 488 19.47 19.58 20.48
N PRO A 489 19.43 18.31 20.05
CA PRO A 489 20.61 17.45 19.90
C PRO A 489 21.64 18.03 18.93
N ASP A 490 22.92 18.02 19.29
CA ASP A 490 23.99 18.65 18.49
C ASP A 490 24.16 17.98 17.14
N CYS A 491 23.98 16.66 17.02
CA CYS A 491 24.04 15.97 15.73
C CYS A 491 22.94 16.46 14.77
N TYR A 492 21.75 16.78 15.29
CA TYR A 492 20.65 17.35 14.54
C TYR A 492 21.00 18.78 14.09
N VAL A 493 21.52 19.60 15.01
CA VAL A 493 22.00 20.96 14.72
C VAL A 493 23.10 20.95 13.66
N LYS A 494 24.08 20.04 13.78
CA LYS A 494 25.17 19.86 12.81
C LYS A 494 24.63 19.50 11.42
N LEU A 495 23.70 18.55 11.34
CA LEU A 495 23.10 18.17 10.06
C LEU A 495 22.30 19.32 9.44
N ALA A 496 21.44 19.97 10.23
CA ALA A 496 20.66 21.12 9.75
C ALA A 496 21.56 22.26 9.28
N LYS A 497 22.63 22.58 10.01
CA LYS A 497 23.65 23.58 9.62
C LYS A 497 24.37 23.20 8.32
N ARG A 498 24.68 21.92 8.11
CA ARG A 498 25.25 21.43 6.84
C ARG A 498 24.26 21.56 5.69
N CYS A 499 22.97 21.34 5.93
CA CYS A 499 21.93 21.54 4.92
C CYS A 499 21.82 23.02 4.50
N ILE A 500 21.96 23.97 5.43
CA ILE A 500 21.92 25.42 5.14
C ILE A 500 23.30 26.03 4.81
N ASP A 501 24.32 25.24 4.48
CA ASP A 501 25.64 25.75 4.13
C ASP A 501 25.54 26.71 2.91
N PRO A 502 26.13 27.91 2.95
CA PRO A 502 26.08 28.84 1.81
C PRO A 502 26.66 28.27 0.52
N ASN A 503 27.58 27.31 0.60
CA ASN A 503 28.12 26.62 -0.56
C ASN A 503 27.30 25.35 -0.88
N PRO A 504 26.57 25.31 -2.02
CA PRO A 504 25.73 24.18 -2.37
C PRO A 504 26.51 22.86 -2.50
N LYS A 505 27.82 22.90 -2.80
CA LYS A 505 28.67 21.70 -2.91
C LYS A 505 28.97 21.03 -1.56
N ARG A 506 28.77 21.74 -0.44
CA ARG A 506 29.00 21.21 0.92
C ARG A 506 27.74 20.62 1.54
N ARG A 507 26.58 20.84 0.92
CA ARG A 507 25.30 20.32 1.39
C ARG A 507 25.21 18.82 1.12
N PRO A 508 24.61 18.04 2.04
CA PRO A 508 24.35 16.63 1.79
C PRO A 508 23.28 16.44 0.70
N THR A 509 23.20 15.25 0.12
CA THR A 509 22.08 14.88 -0.79
C THR A 509 20.86 14.44 0.03
N ALA A 510 19.63 14.54 -0.52
CA ALA A 510 18.41 14.08 0.14
C ALA A 510 18.53 12.64 0.68
N LYS A 511 19.12 11.73 -0.12
CA LYS A 511 19.38 10.33 0.27
C LYS A 511 20.28 10.20 1.50
N SER A 512 21.27 11.09 1.64
CA SER A 512 22.19 11.09 2.78
C SER A 512 21.52 11.59 4.04
N VAL A 513 20.66 12.62 3.93
CA VAL A 513 19.88 13.14 5.05
C VAL A 513 18.85 12.09 5.49
N ASN A 514 18.11 11.50 4.56
CA ASN A 514 17.12 10.47 4.84
C ASN A 514 17.73 9.25 5.54
N PHE A 515 18.87 8.76 5.04
CA PHE A 515 19.61 7.66 5.68
C PHE A 515 20.01 7.99 7.11
N GLN A 516 20.58 9.18 7.33
CA GLN A 516 20.99 9.61 8.67
C GLN A 516 19.80 9.70 9.64
N VAL A 517 18.66 10.22 9.17
CA VAL A 517 17.43 10.33 9.97
C VAL A 517 16.80 8.96 10.22
N GLY A 518 16.84 8.05 9.23
CA GLY A 518 16.36 6.67 9.39
C GLY A 518 17.16 5.91 10.45
N PHE A 519 18.49 6.01 10.39
CA PHE A 519 19.38 5.46 11.41
C PHE A 519 19.04 6.01 12.82
N TRP A 520 18.82 7.32 12.94
CA TRP A 520 18.41 7.92 14.21
C TRP A 520 17.06 7.42 14.73
N ASN A 521 16.12 7.07 13.85
CA ASN A 521 14.82 6.52 14.24
C ASN A 521 14.94 5.09 14.78
N GLU A 522 15.69 4.21 14.09
CA GLU A 522 15.91 2.83 14.51
C GLU A 522 16.56 2.77 15.91
N GLU A 523 17.63 3.56 16.11
CA GLU A 523 18.39 3.59 17.36
C GLU A 523 17.61 4.14 18.56
N ILE A 524 16.63 5.03 18.33
CA ILE A 524 15.80 5.57 19.42
C ILE A 524 14.74 4.57 19.91
N LEU A 525 14.26 3.69 19.04
CA LEU A 525 13.14 2.78 19.29
C LEU A 525 13.53 1.51 20.07
N SER A 526 14.81 1.14 20.14
CA SER A 526 15.29 -0.13 20.68
C SER A 526 15.64 -0.17 22.19
N SER A 527 15.37 0.87 22.99
CA SER A 527 15.78 0.93 24.42
C SER A 527 14.74 1.51 25.39
N ASP A 528 14.58 0.85 26.54
CA ASP A 528 13.49 1.05 27.52
C ASP A 528 13.74 2.04 28.70
N ASP A 529 14.92 2.68 28.86
CA ASP A 529 15.22 3.92 29.65
C ASP A 529 16.77 4.08 29.70
N ASP A 530 17.48 5.22 29.72
CA ASP A 530 17.30 6.57 30.32
C ASP A 530 18.20 7.61 29.55
N ASN A 531 17.84 8.91 29.50
CA ASN A 531 18.05 9.82 28.35
C ASN A 531 19.10 10.97 28.55
N GLU A 532 20.04 11.17 27.60
CA GLU A 532 20.73 12.45 27.24
C GLU A 532 20.55 12.70 25.71
N ILE A 533 19.29 12.71 25.26
CA ILE A 533 18.71 12.78 23.90
C ILE A 533 19.39 11.97 22.76
N LYS A 534 19.46 10.63 22.74
CA LYS A 534 19.32 9.66 23.85
C LYS A 534 20.68 9.37 24.54
N ARG A 535 21.82 9.52 23.85
CA ARG A 535 23.08 10.17 24.29
C ARG A 535 23.62 10.82 23.00
N GLN A 536 22.87 11.83 22.53
CA GLN A 536 22.90 12.55 21.24
C GLN A 536 22.97 11.70 19.95
N PHE A 537 22.03 10.78 19.79
CA PHE A 537 22.02 9.78 18.69
C PHE A 537 23.37 9.03 18.51
N LEU A 538 24.10 8.95 19.64
CA LEU A 538 25.13 8.02 20.13
C LEU A 538 26.55 8.05 19.49
N GLU A 539 27.23 9.22 19.50
CA GLU A 539 28.69 9.48 19.32
C GLU A 539 29.38 9.34 17.92
N ASN A 540 28.66 9.24 16.80
CA ASN A 540 29.31 9.08 15.49
C ASN A 540 29.71 10.42 14.80
N ASP A 541 31.02 10.74 14.82
CA ASP A 541 31.70 11.68 13.89
C ASP A 541 32.11 10.99 12.56
N ASN A 542 31.77 9.70 12.38
CA ASN A 542 32.23 8.92 11.24
C ASN A 542 31.13 8.51 10.25
N THR A 543 29.82 8.67 10.43
CA THR A 543 28.87 8.17 9.39
C THR A 543 28.89 9.01 8.11
N LEU A 544 29.03 10.33 8.21
CA LEU A 544 29.19 11.20 7.04
C LEU A 544 30.60 11.15 6.45
N GLN A 545 31.63 10.93 7.29
CA GLN A 545 32.98 10.67 6.79
C GLN A 545 33.04 9.28 6.13
N VAL A 546 32.30 8.29 6.62
CA VAL A 546 32.12 6.95 6.03
C VAL A 546 31.23 7.01 4.79
N ILE A 547 30.24 7.89 4.67
CA ILE A 547 29.44 8.05 3.44
C ILE A 547 30.17 8.88 2.38
N ASP A 548 30.88 9.95 2.75
CA ASP A 548 31.82 10.63 1.86
C ASP A 548 32.99 9.70 1.52
N THR A 549 33.42 8.84 2.45
CA THR A 549 34.40 7.78 2.17
C THR A 549 33.76 6.69 1.32
N ILE A 550 32.50 6.27 1.47
CA ILE A 550 31.86 5.25 0.62
C ILE A 550 31.59 5.81 -0.78
N LYS A 551 31.16 7.07 -0.91
CA LYS A 551 31.02 7.77 -2.21
C LYS A 551 32.38 8.02 -2.85
N ASN A 552 33.37 8.49 -2.08
CA ASN A 552 34.75 8.63 -2.57
C ASN A 552 35.35 7.26 -2.87
N LEU A 553 35.08 6.20 -2.12
CA LEU A 553 35.52 4.82 -2.36
C LEU A 553 34.82 4.25 -3.59
N THR A 554 33.55 4.58 -3.83
CA THR A 554 32.80 4.13 -5.01
C THR A 554 33.32 4.76 -6.29
N LEU A 555 33.67 6.04 -6.24
CA LEU A 555 34.33 6.74 -7.34
C LEU A 555 35.79 6.27 -7.49
N THR A 556 36.51 6.16 -6.38
CA THR A 556 37.95 5.79 -6.32
C THR A 556 38.19 4.33 -6.72
N ARG A 557 37.31 3.38 -6.38
CA ARG A 557 37.43 1.96 -6.76
C ARG A 557 37.22 1.74 -8.26
N TYR A 558 36.23 2.42 -8.84
CA TYR A 558 35.98 2.39 -10.29
C TYR A 558 37.14 3.05 -11.05
N ASN A 559 37.65 4.16 -10.51
CA ASN A 559 38.78 4.88 -11.05
C ASN A 559 40.09 4.08 -11.02
N TYR A 560 40.42 3.38 -9.93
CA TYR A 560 41.59 2.49 -9.89
C TYR A 560 41.42 1.22 -10.75
N LEU A 561 40.20 0.68 -10.86
CA LEU A 561 39.95 -0.50 -11.71
C LEU A 561 40.06 -0.17 -13.21
N HIS A 562 39.61 1.02 -13.61
CA HIS A 562 39.55 1.44 -15.02
C HIS A 562 40.60 2.48 -15.43
N GLY A 563 41.44 2.96 -14.51
CA GLY A 563 42.46 3.97 -14.77
C GLY A 563 41.89 5.36 -15.09
N ILE A 564 40.77 5.74 -14.47
CA ILE A 564 40.11 7.02 -14.73
C ILE A 564 40.62 8.03 -13.70
N ASP A 565 41.32 9.06 -14.15
CA ASP A 565 41.94 10.13 -13.33
C ASP A 565 43.01 9.67 -12.31
N VAL A 566 43.31 8.36 -12.22
CA VAL A 566 44.40 7.73 -11.45
C VAL A 566 45.01 6.56 -12.25
N GLU A 567 46.25 6.16 -11.94
CA GLU A 567 46.87 4.98 -12.56
C GLU A 567 46.11 3.70 -12.18
N LYS A 568 45.89 2.81 -13.16
CA LYS A 568 45.16 1.56 -12.94
C LYS A 568 45.92 0.69 -11.93
N ASP A 569 45.27 0.33 -10.83
CA ASP A 569 45.84 -0.51 -9.77
C ASP A 569 44.77 -1.46 -9.21
N GLU A 570 44.85 -2.72 -9.63
CA GLU A 570 43.88 -3.75 -9.27
C GLU A 570 44.00 -4.16 -7.79
N ASN A 571 45.20 -4.10 -7.20
CA ASN A 571 45.41 -4.40 -5.78
C ASN A 571 44.77 -3.31 -4.91
N MET A 572 44.93 -2.05 -5.28
CA MET A 572 44.27 -0.94 -4.58
C MET A 572 42.76 -0.96 -4.79
N ALA A 573 42.28 -1.29 -6.00
CA ALA A 573 40.85 -1.49 -6.25
C ALA A 573 40.27 -2.58 -5.35
N PHE A 574 40.95 -3.73 -5.23
CA PHE A 574 40.55 -4.83 -4.35
C PHE A 574 40.51 -4.43 -2.88
N ILE A 575 41.56 -3.77 -2.36
CA ILE A 575 41.59 -3.27 -0.97
C ILE A 575 40.40 -2.35 -0.70
N TYR A 576 40.00 -1.53 -1.67
CA TYR A 576 38.86 -0.64 -1.53
C TYR A 576 37.51 -1.35 -1.63
N PHE A 577 37.36 -2.38 -2.48
CA PHE A 577 36.18 -3.26 -2.48
C PHE A 577 36.04 -3.99 -1.14
N GLN A 578 37.14 -4.48 -0.57
CA GLN A 578 37.15 -5.20 0.70
C GLN A 578 36.74 -4.29 1.87
N LYS A 579 37.32 -3.09 1.96
CA LYS A 579 36.89 -2.09 2.96
C LYS A 579 35.42 -1.72 2.82
N SER A 580 34.92 -1.60 1.59
CA SER A 580 33.51 -1.32 1.31
C SER A 580 32.60 -2.46 1.79
N ALA A 581 33.02 -3.70 1.61
CA ALA A 581 32.29 -4.89 2.07
C ALA A 581 32.28 -5.01 3.60
N GLU A 582 33.40 -4.69 4.26
CA GLU A 582 33.52 -4.63 5.72
C GLU A 582 32.59 -3.57 6.34
N MET A 583 32.28 -2.51 5.57
CA MET A 583 31.37 -1.42 5.95
C MET A 583 29.90 -1.69 5.61
N GLY A 584 29.55 -2.87 5.09
CA GLY A 584 28.17 -3.24 4.78
C GLY A 584 27.65 -2.73 3.43
N ASP A 585 28.50 -2.29 2.50
CA ASP A 585 28.05 -2.00 1.12
C ASP A 585 27.75 -3.30 0.37
N VAL A 586 26.48 -3.47 0.00
CA VAL A 586 25.95 -4.63 -0.73
C VAL A 586 26.67 -4.84 -2.07
N ASN A 587 26.93 -3.75 -2.80
CA ASN A 587 27.59 -3.79 -4.10
C ASN A 587 29.10 -4.04 -3.96
N GLY A 588 29.75 -3.39 -3.00
CA GLY A 588 31.14 -3.68 -2.64
C GLY A 588 31.33 -5.14 -2.24
N THR A 589 30.42 -5.70 -1.44
CA THR A 589 30.43 -7.13 -1.04
C THR A 589 30.35 -8.06 -2.25
N ARG A 590 29.46 -7.77 -3.22
CA ARG A 590 29.42 -8.53 -4.48
C ARG A 590 30.72 -8.43 -5.27
N GLN A 591 31.29 -7.23 -5.36
CA GLN A 591 32.51 -7.01 -6.15
C GLN A 591 33.75 -7.64 -5.54
N VAL A 592 33.82 -7.79 -4.21
CA VAL A 592 34.85 -8.64 -3.58
C VAL A 592 34.71 -10.10 -4.06
N GLY A 593 33.47 -10.59 -4.16
CA GLY A 593 33.19 -11.90 -4.76
C GLY A 593 33.72 -12.00 -6.20
N TYR A 594 33.46 -10.98 -7.02
CA TYR A 594 33.95 -10.91 -8.40
C TYR A 594 35.49 -10.84 -8.50
N CYS A 595 36.14 -10.11 -7.61
CA CYS A 595 37.60 -10.06 -7.53
C CYS A 595 38.20 -11.44 -7.21
N TYR A 596 37.62 -12.18 -6.27
CA TYR A 596 38.04 -13.56 -5.97
C TYR A 596 37.73 -14.53 -7.11
N GLU A 597 36.63 -14.35 -7.84
CA GLU A 597 36.29 -15.17 -9.00
C GLU A 597 37.25 -14.96 -10.17
N LYS A 598 37.68 -13.70 -10.40
CA LYS A 598 38.51 -13.32 -11.57
C LYS A 598 39.99 -13.13 -11.26
N GLY A 599 40.40 -13.20 -9.99
CA GLY A 599 41.77 -12.94 -9.56
C GLY A 599 42.20 -11.47 -9.72
N ILE A 600 41.27 -10.52 -9.50
CA ILE A 600 41.53 -9.08 -9.66
C ILE A 600 42.02 -8.51 -8.33
N GLY A 601 43.31 -8.17 -8.27
CA GLY A 601 43.95 -7.61 -7.07
C GLY A 601 44.09 -8.58 -5.89
N VAL A 602 43.75 -9.86 -6.09
CA VAL A 602 43.82 -10.95 -5.12
C VAL A 602 43.98 -12.28 -5.87
N GLU A 603 44.53 -13.30 -5.21
CA GLU A 603 44.56 -14.65 -5.77
C GLU A 603 43.14 -15.21 -5.96
N MET A 604 42.93 -15.90 -7.07
CA MET A 604 41.64 -16.49 -7.42
C MET A 604 41.23 -17.54 -6.39
N ASP A 605 40.02 -17.41 -5.84
CA ASP A 605 39.47 -18.31 -4.81
C ASP A 605 37.95 -18.41 -5.00
N GLU A 606 37.52 -19.42 -5.75
CA GLU A 606 36.11 -19.59 -6.10
C GLU A 606 35.21 -19.83 -4.88
N HIS A 607 35.73 -20.48 -3.84
CA HIS A 607 34.97 -20.73 -2.61
C HIS A 607 34.73 -19.43 -1.84
N LYS A 608 35.74 -18.55 -1.73
CA LYS A 608 35.53 -17.20 -1.18
C LYS A 608 34.61 -16.37 -2.06
N ALA A 609 34.72 -16.47 -3.39
CA ALA A 609 33.81 -15.78 -4.30
C ALA A 609 32.34 -16.13 -4.02
N PHE A 610 32.04 -17.43 -3.89
CA PHE A 610 30.72 -17.92 -3.54
C PHE A 610 30.21 -17.38 -2.21
N ILE A 611 31.04 -17.39 -1.16
CA ILE A 611 30.68 -16.84 0.17
C ILE A 611 30.29 -15.36 0.07
N TYR A 612 31.06 -14.55 -0.66
CA TYR A 612 30.78 -13.13 -0.81
C TYR A 612 29.52 -12.86 -1.64
N TYR A 613 29.24 -13.67 -2.66
CA TYR A 613 27.97 -13.59 -3.40
C TYR A 613 26.77 -13.97 -2.52
N GLN A 614 26.88 -15.02 -1.71
CA GLN A 614 25.83 -15.40 -0.78
C GLN A 614 25.58 -14.31 0.26
N LYS A 615 26.65 -13.76 0.84
CA LYS A 615 26.57 -12.63 1.78
C LYS A 615 25.88 -11.42 1.15
N SER A 616 26.20 -11.10 -0.11
CA SER A 616 25.55 -10.02 -0.86
C SER A 616 24.05 -10.29 -1.11
N ALA A 617 23.69 -11.54 -1.43
CA ALA A 617 22.29 -11.96 -1.60
C ALA A 617 21.48 -11.87 -0.29
N GLU A 618 22.07 -12.30 0.84
CA GLU A 618 21.47 -12.21 2.18
C GLU A 618 21.25 -10.76 2.62
N MET A 619 22.09 -9.84 2.15
CA MET A 619 21.92 -8.39 2.35
C MET A 619 20.89 -7.75 1.39
N GLY A 620 20.17 -8.56 0.60
CA GLY A 620 19.09 -8.10 -0.29
C GLY A 620 19.53 -7.69 -1.70
N SER A 621 20.71 -8.10 -2.17
CA SER A 621 21.15 -7.82 -3.55
C SER A 621 20.48 -8.75 -4.57
N ASP A 622 19.79 -8.18 -5.56
CA ASP A 622 19.32 -8.94 -6.72
C ASP A 622 20.51 -9.45 -7.57
N ASP A 623 21.53 -8.61 -7.79
CA ASP A 623 22.76 -9.00 -8.50
C ASP A 623 23.55 -10.07 -7.75
N GLY A 624 23.59 -9.99 -6.42
CA GLY A 624 24.19 -11.00 -5.55
C GLY A 624 23.42 -12.32 -5.63
N THR A 625 22.09 -12.27 -5.57
CA THR A 625 21.20 -13.42 -5.75
C THR A 625 21.43 -14.08 -7.11
N ASN A 626 21.58 -13.30 -8.17
CA ASN A 626 21.90 -13.79 -9.51
C ASN A 626 23.28 -14.44 -9.57
N SER A 627 24.27 -13.86 -8.89
CA SER A 627 25.63 -14.40 -8.83
C SER A 627 25.67 -15.74 -8.08
N VAL A 628 24.86 -15.91 -7.03
CA VAL A 628 24.66 -17.20 -6.35
C VAL A 628 24.02 -18.22 -7.29
N GLY A 629 22.98 -17.84 -8.03
CA GLY A 629 22.36 -18.69 -9.04
C GLY A 629 23.36 -19.12 -10.13
N TYR A 630 24.19 -18.18 -10.60
CA TYR A 630 25.25 -18.43 -11.56
C TYR A 630 26.31 -19.42 -11.03
N CYS A 631 26.72 -19.27 -9.76
CA CYS A 631 27.62 -20.20 -9.10
C CYS A 631 27.06 -21.62 -9.01
N TYR A 632 25.78 -21.78 -8.64
CA TYR A 632 25.13 -23.09 -8.61
C TYR A 632 25.00 -23.73 -10.00
N HIS A 633 24.78 -22.92 -11.05
CA HIS A 633 24.67 -23.43 -12.42
C HIS A 633 26.02 -23.92 -12.98
N HIS A 634 27.10 -23.20 -12.68
CA HIS A 634 28.44 -23.48 -13.22
C HIS A 634 29.35 -24.26 -12.27
N GLY A 635 28.97 -24.44 -11.01
CA GLY A 635 29.79 -25.11 -10.00
C GLY A 635 30.97 -24.26 -9.49
N ILE A 636 30.82 -22.93 -9.42
CA ILE A 636 31.87 -22.00 -8.99
C ILE A 636 31.84 -21.89 -7.47
N GLY A 637 32.86 -22.43 -6.79
CA GLY A 637 33.00 -22.37 -5.33
C GLY A 637 32.00 -23.23 -4.54
N VAL A 638 31.08 -23.90 -5.24
CA VAL A 638 30.02 -24.76 -4.70
C VAL A 638 29.75 -25.89 -5.70
N GLY A 639 29.19 -27.01 -5.23
CA GLY A 639 28.74 -28.08 -6.12
C GLY A 639 27.64 -27.62 -7.06
N LYS A 640 27.70 -28.08 -8.32
CA LYS A 640 26.69 -27.79 -9.33
C LYS A 640 25.31 -28.32 -8.91
N ASP A 641 24.30 -27.46 -8.93
CA ASP A 641 22.92 -27.77 -8.48
C ASP A 641 21.92 -26.97 -9.33
N GLU A 642 21.35 -27.60 -10.35
CA GLU A 642 20.44 -26.97 -11.32
C GLU A 642 19.12 -26.52 -10.68
N HIS A 643 18.66 -27.21 -9.63
CA HIS A 643 17.42 -26.85 -8.94
C HIS A 643 17.61 -25.60 -8.09
N LYS A 644 18.74 -25.50 -7.36
CA LYS A 644 19.08 -24.26 -6.64
C LYS A 644 19.38 -23.11 -7.59
N ALA A 645 20.10 -23.36 -8.69
CA ALA A 645 20.32 -22.36 -9.72
C ALA A 645 18.99 -21.78 -10.22
N PHE A 646 18.01 -22.64 -10.51
CA PHE A 646 16.67 -22.23 -10.93
C PHE A 646 15.95 -21.38 -9.87
N ILE A 647 15.98 -21.76 -8.59
CA ILE A 647 15.35 -20.98 -7.50
C ILE A 647 15.95 -19.57 -7.40
N TYR A 648 17.27 -19.46 -7.43
CA TYR A 648 17.95 -18.17 -7.31
C TYR A 648 17.75 -17.29 -8.56
N LEU A 649 17.64 -17.90 -9.76
CA LEU A 649 17.42 -17.17 -11.02
C LEU A 649 15.95 -16.84 -11.30
N GLN A 650 14.98 -17.57 -10.75
CA GLN A 650 13.53 -17.31 -10.95
C GLN A 650 13.06 -16.00 -10.34
N ARG A 651 13.71 -15.53 -9.27
CA ARG A 651 13.42 -14.20 -8.67
C ARG A 651 13.60 -13.04 -9.66
N TRP A 652 14.28 -13.27 -10.78
CA TRP A 652 14.57 -12.28 -11.82
C TRP A 652 13.58 -12.28 -13.00
N TRP A 653 12.83 -13.37 -13.23
CA TRP A 653 11.93 -13.51 -14.39
C TRP A 653 10.46 -13.12 -14.09
N ASN A 654 10.15 -12.69 -12.87
CA ASN A 654 8.82 -12.24 -12.45
C ASN A 654 8.73 -10.71 -12.25
N ILE A 655 9.52 -9.92 -13.00
CA ILE A 655 9.38 -8.45 -13.10
C ILE A 655 8.80 -8.08 -14.45
#